data_AF-A0A1W4WA36-F1
#
_entry.id   AF-A0A1W4WA36-F1
#
_cell.length_a   1.000
_cell.length_b   1.000
_cell.length_c   1.000
_cell.angle_alpha   90.00
_cell.angle_beta   90.00
_cell.angle_gamma   90.00
#
_symmetry.space_group_name_H-M   'P 1'
#
loop_
_entity.id
_entity.type
_entity.pdbx_description
1 polymer ?
#
loop_
_entity_poly.entity_id
_entity_poly.type
_entity_poly.pdbx_seq_one_letter_code
_entity_poly.pdbx_strand_id
1 'polypeptide(L)'
;MSIKEFTMIGPHHVCVLYVATAGLQGNLMGSDEQEIVLLIYVIIDYVQNKIVGIQQYPIRPLAADVNENILSEQLTSESVLTDELIKSSGRLLDSALLEFESYCTSIHVDPHSPGFRIITDGQLPLRQCLHPEACRKEIDLPFYYTVFHDLRKEVARFNKTDDVPQSVPDMLNLLELKPETENEFYKREAKDMVNIVQKLIEEGHRFEAVETVNLVLEPGICSKDEDVDGNCIVRARGLPWQSSDHDIAKFFRGLNVAKGGVALCLSAGGRRNGEALIRFVSQEHRDIALQRHKHHIGTRYIELYRATAEDFLSVAGGSNMEAQAFLSRGAAVIVRMRGLPYDCTKEQVLEFFAKGPQSCSVLDGKEGVLFVKKYDGRSTGDAFVLFSQESDAPKALSKHRECIGSRYIELFRSTTAEVQQVLNRSQQEPIVVELPASLVNQLPPIHLPQHLITSGTKKDCIRLRGLPYEAQVEQILEFLGDHAKNIMFQGVHMVFNAHGQPSGEAFIQMDSEQSAYNAAQQKHHRYMIFGKKQRYIEVFQCSGEDMNLVLAGGISAPVSPAKAAPALLSPGMLPTALPPLPPLPPTNVPPPPTPQTSVAQVTQNVMTAPHLSWENQTFLAQQQAQMIAHQNLLVRQSQAHAQAQAQAQAQNEMILMNQLYNNGLAVFNQNISAVTQAPATSGAIYQNQVLKSPVPIMHQILPQQQLFLAPRVTPLGIPRPTVAYPHLISTPSPGVVPVLPQTPTTVKRKNSILDQTVTAKRPRFQPPTVVPVSYNYYYPNA
;
A
#
# COMPACT_ATOMS: atom_id res chain seq x y z
N MET A 1 -58.48 -11.53 -20.25
CA MET A 1 -57.69 -10.27 -20.37
C MET A 1 -58.34 -9.24 -19.47
N SER A 2 -57.64 -8.44 -18.67
CA SER A 2 -56.23 -8.52 -18.27
C SER A 2 -56.08 -7.98 -16.84
N ILE A 3 -55.27 -8.64 -16.00
CA ILE A 3 -54.82 -8.14 -14.69
C ILE A 3 -53.31 -8.46 -14.59
N LYS A 4 -52.52 -7.99 -15.58
CA LYS A 4 -51.08 -8.27 -15.71
C LYS A 4 -50.26 -7.09 -16.27
N GLU A 5 -50.63 -5.85 -15.93
CA GLU A 5 -49.85 -4.64 -16.27
C GLU A 5 -49.54 -3.75 -15.05
N PHE A 6 -49.42 -4.36 -13.87
CA PHE A 6 -48.55 -3.80 -12.85
C PHE A 6 -47.11 -4.23 -13.15
N THR A 7 -46.26 -3.26 -13.49
CA THR A 7 -44.82 -3.44 -13.67
C THR A 7 -44.20 -3.97 -12.37
N MET A 8 -43.76 -5.23 -12.39
CA MET A 8 -43.06 -5.85 -11.27
C MET A 8 -41.62 -5.31 -11.19
N ILE A 9 -41.44 -4.19 -10.49
CA ILE A 9 -40.12 -3.61 -10.21
C ILE A 9 -39.49 -4.37 -9.03
N GLY A 10 -39.05 -5.60 -9.27
CA GLY A 10 -38.47 -6.49 -8.26
C GLY A 10 -37.92 -7.79 -8.87
N PRO A 11 -37.21 -8.62 -8.10
CA PRO A 11 -36.66 -9.88 -8.60
C PRO A 11 -37.76 -10.85 -9.02
N HIS A 12 -37.50 -11.60 -10.09
CA HIS A 12 -38.26 -12.78 -10.51
C HIS A 12 -37.64 -14.06 -9.97
N HIS A 13 -36.30 -14.10 -9.89
CA HIS A 13 -35.55 -15.23 -9.36
C HIS A 13 -34.57 -14.75 -8.29
N VAL A 14 -34.56 -15.45 -7.17
CA VAL A 14 -33.68 -15.21 -6.03
C VAL A 14 -32.75 -16.42 -5.90
N CYS A 15 -31.45 -16.19 -5.89
CA CYS A 15 -30.44 -17.24 -5.77
C CYS A 15 -29.72 -17.13 -4.43
N VAL A 16 -30.01 -18.06 -3.52
CA VAL A 16 -29.29 -18.19 -2.25
C VAL A 16 -27.92 -18.81 -2.57
N LEU A 17 -26.86 -18.04 -2.32
CA LEU A 17 -25.48 -18.44 -2.52
C LEU A 17 -24.83 -18.69 -1.16
N TYR A 18 -24.40 -19.93 -0.94
CA TYR A 18 -23.55 -20.31 0.17
C TYR A 18 -22.12 -20.57 -0.33
N VAL A 19 -21.13 -20.06 0.41
CA VAL A 19 -19.70 -20.16 0.11
C VAL A 19 -18.97 -20.68 1.35
N ALA A 20 -17.99 -21.56 1.15
CA ALA A 20 -17.03 -21.91 2.21
C ALA A 20 -15.59 -21.89 1.69
N THR A 21 -14.69 -21.38 2.52
CA THR A 21 -13.24 -21.28 2.30
C THR A 21 -12.49 -22.39 3.02
N ALA A 22 -11.31 -22.80 2.55
CA ALA A 22 -10.49 -23.86 3.13
C ALA A 22 -10.16 -23.62 4.63
N GLY A 23 -10.00 -22.35 5.02
CA GLY A 23 -9.66 -21.91 6.38
C GLY A 23 -10.85 -21.55 7.27
N LEU A 24 -10.85 -20.33 7.78
CA LEU A 24 -11.83 -19.77 8.73
C LEU A 24 -13.23 -19.59 8.10
N GLN A 25 -14.26 -19.71 8.94
CA GLN A 25 -15.68 -19.52 8.57
C GLN A 25 -16.33 -18.36 9.34
N GLY A 26 -17.62 -18.13 9.10
CA GLY A 26 -18.44 -17.15 9.82
C GLY A 26 -17.89 -15.72 9.72
N ASN A 27 -17.84 -14.99 10.84
CA ASN A 27 -17.46 -13.58 10.86
C ASN A 27 -15.95 -13.31 10.61
N LEU A 28 -15.16 -14.36 10.37
CA LEU A 28 -13.76 -14.31 9.93
C LEU A 28 -13.53 -15.01 8.56
N MET A 29 -14.61 -15.32 7.82
CA MET A 29 -14.51 -16.02 6.54
C MET A 29 -13.63 -15.25 5.54
N GLY A 30 -12.57 -15.90 5.05
CA GLY A 30 -11.60 -15.31 4.13
C GLY A 30 -10.68 -14.24 4.75
N SER A 31 -10.59 -14.10 6.08
CA SER A 31 -9.60 -13.20 6.71
C SER A 31 -8.17 -13.78 6.71
N ASP A 32 -7.99 -15.03 6.30
CA ASP A 32 -6.74 -15.82 6.33
C ASP A 32 -6.16 -16.11 4.93
N GLU A 33 -6.65 -15.41 3.91
CA GLU A 33 -6.26 -15.50 2.48
C GLU A 33 -6.54 -16.89 1.84
N GLN A 34 -7.22 -17.80 2.56
CA GLN A 34 -7.54 -19.16 2.10
C GLN A 34 -8.59 -19.20 0.99
N GLU A 35 -8.50 -20.23 0.14
CA GLU A 35 -9.30 -20.32 -1.08
C GLU A 35 -10.67 -21.00 -0.89
N ILE A 36 -11.63 -20.69 -1.75
CA ILE A 36 -12.95 -21.30 -1.79
C ILE A 36 -12.83 -22.82 -2.08
N VAL A 37 -13.55 -23.62 -1.29
CA VAL A 37 -13.65 -25.08 -1.41
C VAL A 37 -15.08 -25.56 -1.72
N LEU A 38 -16.08 -24.68 -1.55
CA LEU A 38 -17.47 -24.98 -1.85
C LEU A 38 -18.23 -23.75 -2.34
N LEU A 39 -19.03 -23.95 -3.39
CA LEU A 39 -20.15 -23.09 -3.76
C LEU A 39 -21.43 -23.93 -3.79
N ILE A 40 -22.50 -23.47 -3.12
CA ILE A 40 -23.85 -24.01 -3.27
C ILE A 40 -24.76 -22.89 -3.74
N TYR A 41 -25.56 -23.17 -4.77
CA TYR A 41 -26.55 -22.26 -5.33
C TYR A 41 -27.94 -22.89 -5.23
N VAL A 42 -28.89 -22.18 -4.60
CA VAL A 42 -30.32 -22.57 -4.59
C VAL A 42 -31.13 -21.45 -5.22
N ILE A 43 -31.81 -21.76 -6.34
CA ILE A 43 -32.59 -20.79 -7.12
C ILE A 43 -34.07 -20.95 -6.77
N ILE A 44 -34.71 -19.86 -6.36
CA ILE A 44 -36.10 -19.76 -5.93
C ILE A 44 -36.85 -18.82 -6.90
N ASP A 45 -38.00 -19.26 -7.42
CA ASP A 45 -38.97 -18.39 -8.10
C ASP A 45 -39.65 -17.52 -7.03
N TYR A 46 -39.45 -16.21 -7.10
CA TYR A 46 -39.95 -15.25 -6.10
C TYR A 46 -41.48 -15.09 -6.13
N VAL A 47 -42.13 -15.43 -7.26
CA VAL A 47 -43.59 -15.33 -7.44
C VAL A 47 -44.30 -16.62 -6.99
N GLN A 48 -43.64 -17.77 -7.11
CA GLN A 48 -44.16 -19.08 -6.68
C GLN A 48 -43.66 -19.50 -5.28
N ASN A 49 -42.70 -18.77 -4.69
CA ASN A 49 -41.96 -19.12 -3.48
C ASN A 49 -41.42 -20.57 -3.50
N LYS A 50 -40.90 -21.00 -4.66
CA LYS A 50 -40.55 -22.41 -4.92
C LYS A 50 -39.13 -22.54 -5.44
N ILE A 51 -38.38 -23.50 -4.89
CA ILE A 51 -37.07 -23.91 -5.42
C ILE A 51 -37.25 -24.45 -6.86
N VAL A 52 -36.55 -23.84 -7.79
CA VAL A 52 -36.49 -24.18 -9.23
C VAL A 52 -35.26 -25.01 -9.54
N GLY A 53 -34.14 -24.76 -8.83
CA GLY A 53 -32.88 -25.46 -9.05
C GLY A 53 -31.95 -25.43 -7.84
N ILE A 54 -31.11 -26.46 -7.74
CA ILE A 54 -30.07 -26.61 -6.72
C ILE A 54 -28.80 -27.09 -7.42
N GLN A 55 -27.66 -26.47 -7.14
CA GLN A 55 -26.34 -26.95 -7.56
C GLN A 55 -25.32 -26.86 -6.43
N GLN A 56 -24.39 -27.79 -6.42
CA GLN A 56 -23.25 -27.82 -5.50
C GLN A 56 -21.96 -28.09 -6.28
N TYR A 57 -21.00 -27.20 -6.13
CA TYR A 57 -19.68 -27.30 -6.76
C TYR A 57 -18.61 -27.37 -5.66
N PRO A 58 -18.06 -28.56 -5.38
CA PRO A 58 -16.79 -28.69 -4.69
C PRO A 58 -15.70 -28.01 -5.54
N ILE A 59 -14.96 -27.09 -4.93
CA ILE A 59 -13.89 -26.33 -5.58
C ILE A 59 -12.55 -26.85 -5.09
N ARG A 60 -11.59 -27.01 -6.00
CA ARG A 60 -10.23 -27.41 -5.69
C ARG A 60 -9.33 -26.17 -5.63
N PRO A 61 -8.71 -25.85 -4.47
CA PRO A 61 -7.70 -24.80 -4.37
C PRO A 61 -6.51 -25.03 -5.31
N LEU A 62 -5.93 -23.95 -5.80
CA LEU A 62 -4.70 -23.95 -6.60
C LEU A 62 -3.45 -23.97 -5.71
N ALA A 63 -3.55 -23.43 -4.50
CA ALA A 63 -2.43 -23.30 -3.56
C ALA A 63 -2.16 -24.55 -2.70
N ALA A 64 -3.09 -25.52 -2.66
CA ALA A 64 -2.97 -26.71 -1.82
C ALA A 64 -2.04 -27.76 -2.46
N ASP A 65 -0.98 -28.17 -1.75
CA ASP A 65 -0.20 -29.34 -2.14
C ASP A 65 -1.04 -30.61 -1.93
N VAL A 66 -0.86 -31.61 -2.80
CA VAL A 66 -1.67 -32.83 -2.86
C VAL A 66 -1.55 -33.65 -1.56
N ASN A 67 -0.43 -33.50 -0.87
CA ASN A 67 -0.07 -34.24 0.35
C ASN A 67 -0.59 -33.61 1.66
N GLU A 68 -1.08 -32.36 1.63
CA GLU A 68 -1.58 -31.67 2.83
C GLU A 68 -3.10 -31.83 2.99
N ASN A 69 -3.60 -31.60 4.20
CA ASN A 69 -5.05 -31.50 4.43
C ASN A 69 -5.55 -30.17 3.85
N ILE A 70 -6.64 -30.19 3.08
CA ILE A 70 -7.15 -28.99 2.39
C ILE A 70 -8.18 -28.28 3.27
N LEU A 71 -8.99 -29.03 4.02
CA LEU A 71 -10.02 -28.48 4.89
C LEU A 71 -9.53 -28.18 6.31
N SER A 72 -10.02 -27.06 6.86
CA SER A 72 -9.96 -26.79 8.29
C SER A 72 -10.76 -27.81 9.10
N GLU A 73 -10.39 -27.99 10.36
CA GLU A 73 -11.09 -28.86 11.32
C GLU A 73 -12.56 -28.46 11.50
N GLN A 74 -12.87 -27.16 11.37
CA GLN A 74 -14.22 -26.64 11.39
C GLN A 74 -15.07 -27.18 10.22
N LEU A 75 -14.61 -27.05 8.97
CA LEU A 75 -15.36 -27.59 7.84
C LEU A 75 -15.44 -29.12 7.86
N THR A 76 -14.38 -29.79 8.30
CA THR A 76 -14.31 -31.26 8.36
C THR A 76 -15.28 -31.85 9.40
N SER A 77 -15.67 -31.08 10.42
CA SER A 77 -16.64 -31.49 11.45
C SER A 77 -18.08 -31.04 11.17
N GLU A 78 -18.28 -29.95 10.41
CA GLU A 78 -19.61 -29.41 10.06
C GLU A 78 -20.18 -29.94 8.73
N SER A 79 -19.39 -30.57 7.87
CA SER A 79 -19.75 -30.84 6.46
C SER A 79 -19.61 -32.30 6.05
N VAL A 80 -20.28 -32.65 4.94
CA VAL A 80 -20.08 -33.93 4.22
C VAL A 80 -18.89 -33.85 3.24
N LEU A 81 -18.30 -32.66 3.07
CA LEU A 81 -17.05 -32.48 2.33
C LEU A 81 -15.88 -33.14 3.06
N THR A 82 -15.21 -34.06 2.37
CA THR A 82 -13.92 -34.61 2.75
C THR A 82 -12.83 -34.08 1.83
N ASP A 83 -11.57 -34.11 2.29
CA ASP A 83 -10.40 -33.85 1.44
C ASP A 83 -10.37 -34.78 0.22
N GLU A 84 -10.81 -36.04 0.37
CA GLU A 84 -10.92 -36.98 -0.75
C GLU A 84 -11.93 -36.52 -1.79
N LEU A 85 -13.10 -36.00 -1.37
CA LEU A 85 -14.11 -35.47 -2.28
C LEU A 85 -13.59 -34.26 -3.06
N ILE A 86 -12.84 -33.36 -2.42
CA ILE A 86 -12.21 -32.20 -3.08
C ILE A 86 -11.07 -32.64 -4.00
N LYS A 87 -10.22 -33.60 -3.58
CA LYS A 87 -9.09 -34.09 -4.38
C LYS A 87 -9.54 -34.90 -5.61
N SER A 88 -10.71 -35.57 -5.54
CA SER A 88 -11.26 -36.41 -6.62
C SER A 88 -12.33 -35.76 -7.51
N SER A 89 -13.17 -34.89 -6.96
CA SER A 89 -14.30 -34.24 -7.67
C SER A 89 -14.26 -32.71 -7.67
N GLY A 90 -13.32 -32.11 -6.94
CA GLY A 90 -13.15 -30.66 -6.89
C GLY A 90 -12.68 -30.08 -8.22
N ARG A 91 -13.45 -29.12 -8.76
CA ARG A 91 -13.16 -28.43 -10.01
C ARG A 91 -12.52 -27.07 -9.78
N LEU A 92 -12.00 -26.44 -10.83
CA LEU A 92 -11.49 -25.07 -10.72
C LEU A 92 -12.65 -24.08 -10.54
N LEU A 93 -12.40 -22.98 -9.81
CA LEU A 93 -13.41 -21.95 -9.53
C LEU A 93 -14.07 -21.41 -10.82
N ASP A 94 -13.25 -21.08 -11.82
CA ASP A 94 -13.71 -20.63 -13.14
C ASP A 94 -14.69 -21.61 -13.80
N SER A 95 -14.33 -22.90 -13.82
CA SER A 95 -15.19 -23.96 -14.37
C SER A 95 -16.52 -24.08 -13.62
N ALA A 96 -16.53 -23.95 -12.29
CA ALA A 96 -17.76 -23.97 -11.50
C ALA A 96 -18.71 -22.80 -11.83
N LEU A 97 -18.15 -21.61 -12.07
CA LEU A 97 -18.93 -20.42 -12.43
C LEU A 97 -19.57 -20.58 -13.82
N LEU A 98 -18.80 -21.03 -14.81
CA LEU A 98 -19.29 -21.31 -16.17
C LEU A 98 -20.32 -22.46 -16.21
N GLU A 99 -20.13 -23.51 -15.39
CA GLU A 99 -21.12 -24.58 -15.23
C GLU A 99 -22.41 -24.08 -14.56
N PHE A 100 -22.34 -23.11 -13.65
CA PHE A 100 -23.52 -22.52 -13.03
C PHE A 100 -24.34 -21.68 -14.02
N GLU A 101 -23.71 -20.88 -14.88
CA GLU A 101 -24.39 -20.16 -15.96
C GLU A 101 -25.04 -21.13 -16.98
N SER A 102 -24.32 -22.19 -17.32
CA SER A 102 -24.81 -23.29 -18.17
C SER A 102 -26.02 -23.98 -17.53
N TYR A 103 -26.00 -24.20 -16.22
CA TYR A 103 -27.12 -24.77 -15.48
C TYR A 103 -28.34 -23.84 -15.45
N CYS A 104 -28.16 -22.56 -15.14
CA CYS A 104 -29.24 -21.55 -15.16
C CYS A 104 -29.95 -21.55 -16.53
N THR A 105 -29.16 -21.54 -17.60
CA THR A 105 -29.66 -21.64 -18.98
C THR A 105 -30.47 -22.92 -19.20
N SER A 106 -30.02 -24.07 -18.69
CA SER A 106 -30.73 -25.36 -18.81
C SER A 106 -32.10 -25.38 -18.10
N ILE A 107 -32.26 -24.64 -17.00
CA ILE A 107 -33.53 -24.50 -16.27
C ILE A 107 -34.34 -23.27 -16.72
N HIS A 108 -33.96 -22.64 -17.84
CA HIS A 108 -34.62 -21.46 -18.42
C HIS A 108 -34.60 -20.21 -17.52
N VAL A 109 -33.61 -20.11 -16.63
CA VAL A 109 -33.34 -18.93 -15.79
C VAL A 109 -32.17 -18.15 -16.40
N ASP A 110 -32.38 -16.88 -16.72
CA ASP A 110 -31.31 -15.97 -17.15
C ASP A 110 -30.69 -15.25 -15.92
N PRO A 111 -29.42 -15.53 -15.55
CA PRO A 111 -28.77 -14.89 -14.43
C PRO A 111 -28.30 -13.45 -14.75
N HIS A 112 -28.22 -13.07 -16.04
CA HIS A 112 -27.94 -11.69 -16.46
C HIS A 112 -29.17 -10.79 -16.46
N SER A 113 -30.36 -11.36 -16.30
CA SER A 113 -31.61 -10.62 -16.21
C SER A 113 -31.58 -9.65 -15.02
N PRO A 114 -32.07 -8.39 -15.18
CA PRO A 114 -32.22 -7.48 -14.06
C PRO A 114 -33.19 -7.99 -12.99
N GLY A 115 -33.95 -9.06 -13.25
CA GLY A 115 -34.79 -9.78 -12.30
C GLY A 115 -34.13 -10.95 -11.57
N PHE A 116 -32.84 -11.25 -11.79
CA PHE A 116 -32.08 -12.24 -11.02
C PHE A 116 -31.27 -11.55 -9.91
N ARG A 117 -31.31 -12.05 -8.67
CA ARG A 117 -30.52 -11.52 -7.55
C ARG A 117 -29.88 -12.62 -6.72
N ILE A 118 -28.63 -12.43 -6.34
CA ILE A 118 -27.95 -13.26 -5.35
C ILE A 118 -28.29 -12.77 -3.93
N ILE A 119 -28.41 -13.72 -2.99
CA ILE A 119 -28.53 -13.48 -1.55
C ILE A 119 -27.44 -14.28 -0.83
N THR A 120 -26.74 -13.64 0.11
CA THR A 120 -25.67 -14.26 0.93
C THR A 120 -25.89 -14.04 2.42
N ASP A 121 -25.32 -14.92 3.25
CA ASP A 121 -25.22 -14.68 4.69
C ASP A 121 -24.13 -13.62 4.95
N GLY A 122 -24.56 -12.37 5.10
CA GLY A 122 -23.66 -11.24 5.26
C GLY A 122 -22.94 -10.80 3.98
N GLN A 123 -22.10 -9.78 4.14
CA GLN A 123 -21.21 -9.22 3.12
C GLN A 123 -20.07 -10.17 2.68
N LEU A 124 -19.57 -11.02 3.59
CA LEU A 124 -18.26 -11.69 3.44
C LEU A 124 -18.16 -12.69 2.26
N PRO A 125 -19.17 -13.55 1.96
CA PRO A 125 -19.08 -14.55 0.89
C PRO A 125 -18.69 -13.96 -0.48
N LEU A 126 -19.24 -12.79 -0.82
CA LEU A 126 -18.90 -12.07 -2.05
C LEU A 126 -17.74 -11.10 -1.84
N ARG A 127 -17.83 -10.19 -0.85
CA ARG A 127 -16.87 -9.08 -0.71
C ARG A 127 -15.48 -9.53 -0.26
N GLN A 128 -15.40 -10.57 0.57
CA GLN A 128 -14.15 -11.03 1.20
C GLN A 128 -13.61 -12.34 0.59
N CYS A 129 -14.47 -13.19 0.02
CA CYS A 129 -14.03 -14.46 -0.60
C CYS A 129 -14.04 -14.39 -2.14
N LEU A 130 -15.22 -14.38 -2.78
CA LEU A 130 -15.31 -14.55 -4.23
C LEU A 130 -14.64 -13.40 -5.02
N HIS A 131 -14.85 -12.14 -4.63
CA HIS A 131 -14.25 -11.02 -5.34
C HIS A 131 -12.71 -10.98 -5.25
N PRO A 132 -12.07 -11.14 -4.07
CA PRO A 132 -10.62 -11.25 -3.96
C PRO A 132 -10.04 -12.46 -4.68
N GLU A 133 -10.62 -13.65 -4.53
CA GLU A 133 -10.07 -14.86 -5.14
C GLU A 133 -10.12 -14.81 -6.66
N ALA A 134 -11.24 -14.40 -7.25
CA ALA A 134 -11.33 -14.20 -8.69
C ALA A 134 -10.32 -13.15 -9.19
N CYS A 135 -9.99 -12.14 -8.37
CA CYS A 135 -8.93 -11.18 -8.70
C CYS A 135 -7.53 -11.82 -8.68
N ARG A 136 -7.25 -12.72 -7.72
CA ARG A 136 -5.97 -13.45 -7.62
C ARG A 136 -5.80 -14.48 -8.74
N LYS A 137 -6.90 -15.07 -9.21
CA LYS A 137 -6.93 -16.11 -10.26
C LYS A 137 -7.17 -15.57 -11.68
N GLU A 138 -7.25 -14.24 -11.83
CA GLU A 138 -7.54 -13.53 -13.09
C GLU A 138 -8.85 -13.99 -13.78
N ILE A 139 -9.88 -14.26 -12.98
CA ILE A 139 -11.22 -14.68 -13.42
C ILE A 139 -12.15 -13.45 -13.53
N ASP A 140 -12.68 -13.21 -14.72
CA ASP A 140 -13.70 -12.19 -14.97
C ASP A 140 -15.08 -12.66 -14.46
N LEU A 141 -15.43 -12.26 -13.24
CA LEU A 141 -16.75 -12.55 -12.67
C LEU A 141 -17.88 -11.88 -13.47
N PRO A 142 -18.96 -12.62 -13.83
CA PRO A 142 -20.19 -12.06 -14.37
C PRO A 142 -20.78 -10.92 -13.52
N PHE A 143 -21.41 -9.94 -14.17
CA PHE A 143 -21.90 -8.72 -13.51
C PHE A 143 -22.93 -9.00 -12.40
N TYR A 144 -23.71 -10.08 -12.48
CA TYR A 144 -24.70 -10.40 -11.46
C TYR A 144 -24.09 -10.77 -10.09
N TYR A 145 -22.77 -11.05 -10.00
CA TYR A 145 -22.07 -11.18 -8.72
C TYR A 145 -21.79 -9.82 -8.04
N THR A 146 -21.81 -8.70 -8.79
CA THR A 146 -21.58 -7.36 -8.20
C THR A 146 -22.82 -6.75 -7.55
N VAL A 147 -24.00 -7.38 -7.65
CA VAL A 147 -25.28 -6.86 -7.15
C VAL A 147 -26.05 -7.95 -6.42
N PHE A 148 -26.14 -7.84 -5.09
CA PHE A 148 -26.70 -8.87 -4.22
C PHE A 148 -27.51 -8.27 -3.06
N HIS A 149 -28.05 -9.11 -2.18
CA HIS A 149 -28.65 -8.70 -0.92
C HIS A 149 -27.98 -9.43 0.25
N ASP A 150 -27.71 -8.69 1.31
CA ASP A 150 -27.25 -9.25 2.58
C ASP A 150 -28.47 -9.76 3.37
N LEU A 151 -28.55 -11.08 3.60
CA LEU A 151 -29.68 -11.70 4.27
C LEU A 151 -29.87 -11.20 5.70
N ARG A 152 -28.78 -10.88 6.40
CA ARG A 152 -28.82 -10.37 7.79
C ARG A 152 -29.46 -8.99 7.82
N LYS A 153 -29.10 -8.13 6.87
CA LYS A 153 -29.70 -6.78 6.73
C LYS A 153 -31.17 -6.85 6.31
N GLU A 154 -31.54 -7.77 5.42
CA GLU A 154 -32.94 -7.96 5.01
C GLU A 154 -33.80 -8.52 6.17
N VAL A 155 -33.29 -9.43 7.00
CA VAL A 155 -33.97 -9.89 8.23
C VAL A 155 -34.10 -8.78 9.28
N ALA A 156 -33.06 -7.96 9.49
CA ALA A 156 -33.12 -6.80 10.38
C ALA A 156 -34.19 -5.79 9.91
N ARG A 157 -34.22 -5.51 8.60
CA ARG A 157 -35.22 -4.64 7.95
C ARG A 157 -36.64 -5.19 8.06
N PHE A 158 -36.84 -6.49 7.89
CA PHE A 158 -38.14 -7.16 8.06
C PHE A 158 -38.66 -7.00 9.49
N ASN A 159 -37.81 -7.27 10.48
CA ASN A 159 -38.10 -7.12 11.90
C ASN A 159 -38.11 -5.67 12.41
N LYS A 160 -37.74 -4.69 11.56
CA LYS A 160 -37.67 -3.24 11.84
C LYS A 160 -36.76 -2.93 13.04
N THR A 161 -35.64 -3.63 13.12
CA THR A 161 -34.58 -3.42 14.10
C THR A 161 -33.34 -2.82 13.43
N ASP A 162 -32.66 -1.91 14.13
CA ASP A 162 -31.35 -1.39 13.71
C ASP A 162 -30.21 -2.38 14.06
N ASP A 163 -30.46 -3.35 14.94
CA ASP A 163 -29.50 -4.40 15.30
C ASP A 163 -29.51 -5.53 14.26
N VAL A 164 -28.35 -5.80 13.64
CA VAL A 164 -28.21 -6.72 12.52
C VAL A 164 -27.77 -8.10 13.04
N PRO A 165 -28.48 -9.20 12.71
CA PRO A 165 -28.12 -10.57 13.11
C PRO A 165 -26.67 -10.92 12.75
N GLN A 166 -25.97 -11.62 13.64
CA GLN A 166 -24.53 -11.90 13.49
C GLN A 166 -24.22 -13.30 12.93
N SER A 167 -25.25 -14.14 12.72
CA SER A 167 -25.16 -15.49 12.18
C SER A 167 -26.52 -16.02 11.67
N VAL A 168 -26.51 -17.12 10.90
CA VAL A 168 -27.74 -17.81 10.46
C VAL A 168 -28.59 -18.31 11.64
N PRO A 169 -28.03 -18.92 12.72
CA PRO A 169 -28.78 -19.22 13.93
C PRO A 169 -29.52 -18.02 14.56
N ASP A 170 -28.92 -16.83 14.55
CA ASP A 170 -29.60 -15.62 15.08
C ASP A 170 -30.83 -15.26 14.23
N MET A 171 -30.71 -15.37 12.90
CA MET A 171 -31.82 -15.13 11.97
C MET A 171 -32.94 -16.18 12.13
N LEU A 172 -32.62 -17.45 12.37
CA LEU A 172 -33.61 -18.48 12.68
C LEU A 172 -34.37 -18.17 13.97
N ASN A 173 -33.65 -17.83 15.05
CA ASN A 173 -34.24 -17.47 16.33
C ASN A 173 -35.18 -16.26 16.22
N LEU A 174 -34.79 -15.23 15.45
CA LEU A 174 -35.59 -14.01 15.23
C LEU A 174 -36.83 -14.21 14.35
N LEU A 175 -36.92 -15.31 13.59
CA LEU A 175 -38.07 -15.66 12.75
C LEU A 175 -38.87 -16.85 13.29
N GLU A 176 -38.57 -17.29 14.53
CA GLU A 176 -39.12 -18.48 15.20
C GLU A 176 -39.01 -19.79 14.37
N LEU A 177 -38.02 -19.85 13.47
CA LEU A 177 -37.75 -21.00 12.61
C LEU A 177 -36.95 -22.06 13.37
N LYS A 178 -37.22 -23.34 13.06
CA LYS A 178 -36.42 -24.46 13.58
C LYS A 178 -35.18 -24.65 12.71
N PRO A 179 -33.99 -24.85 13.30
CA PRO A 179 -32.79 -25.18 12.53
C PRO A 179 -32.93 -26.57 11.91
N GLU A 180 -32.39 -26.72 10.71
CA GLU A 180 -32.40 -27.96 9.96
C GLU A 180 -31.53 -29.04 10.65
N THR A 181 -31.98 -30.28 10.64
CA THR A 181 -31.24 -31.43 11.21
C THR A 181 -30.75 -32.40 10.15
N GLU A 182 -31.38 -32.45 8.96
CA GLU A 182 -31.01 -33.36 7.88
C GLU A 182 -29.76 -32.90 7.11
N ASN A 183 -28.65 -33.62 7.27
CA ASN A 183 -27.36 -33.27 6.66
C ASN A 183 -27.20 -33.73 5.19
N GLU A 184 -28.28 -34.09 4.50
CA GLU A 184 -28.22 -34.67 3.15
C GLU A 184 -28.13 -33.64 2.02
N PHE A 185 -27.38 -34.02 0.98
CA PHE A 185 -27.16 -33.38 -0.33
C PHE A 185 -26.46 -31.99 -0.34
N TYR A 186 -26.72 -31.11 0.63
CA TYR A 186 -26.06 -29.79 0.74
C TYR A 186 -25.98 -29.30 2.19
N LYS A 187 -25.02 -28.42 2.52
CA LYS A 187 -24.70 -28.03 3.92
C LYS A 187 -25.94 -27.45 4.63
N ARG A 188 -26.15 -27.86 5.89
CA ARG A 188 -27.24 -27.41 6.78
C ARG A 188 -27.50 -25.90 6.72
N GLU A 189 -26.46 -25.08 6.86
CA GLU A 189 -26.58 -23.60 6.84
C GLU A 189 -27.22 -23.07 5.55
N ALA A 190 -26.97 -23.72 4.40
CA ALA A 190 -27.60 -23.33 3.13
C ALA A 190 -29.09 -23.71 3.08
N LYS A 191 -29.52 -24.78 3.76
CA LYS A 191 -30.94 -25.10 3.98
C LYS A 191 -31.59 -24.06 4.90
N ASP A 192 -30.93 -23.72 6.00
CA ASP A 192 -31.41 -22.69 6.94
C ASP A 192 -31.57 -21.32 6.25
N MET A 193 -30.60 -20.89 5.43
CA MET A 193 -30.69 -19.68 4.61
C MET A 193 -31.87 -19.72 3.62
N VAL A 194 -32.11 -20.87 2.97
CA VAL A 194 -33.26 -21.05 2.07
C VAL A 194 -34.59 -20.99 2.82
N ASN A 195 -34.68 -21.63 4.00
CA ASN A 195 -35.86 -21.58 4.86
C ASN A 195 -36.17 -20.13 5.30
N ILE A 196 -35.16 -19.36 5.69
CA ILE A 196 -35.28 -17.92 5.99
C ILE A 196 -35.78 -17.13 4.77
N VAL A 197 -35.19 -17.32 3.60
CA VAL A 197 -35.59 -16.61 2.37
C VAL A 197 -37.02 -16.96 1.96
N GLN A 198 -37.42 -18.24 2.01
CA GLN A 198 -38.79 -18.65 1.70
C GLN A 198 -39.80 -18.11 2.73
N LYS A 199 -39.44 -18.04 4.02
CA LYS A 199 -40.26 -17.43 5.06
C LYS A 199 -40.49 -15.93 4.83
N LEU A 200 -39.43 -15.19 4.50
CA LEU A 200 -39.52 -13.77 4.13
C LEU A 200 -40.42 -13.55 2.90
N ILE A 201 -40.33 -14.40 1.87
CA ILE A 201 -41.19 -14.33 0.68
C ILE A 201 -42.66 -14.63 1.03
N GLU A 202 -42.92 -15.65 1.87
CA GLU A 202 -44.27 -16.00 2.34
C GLU A 202 -44.95 -14.84 3.07
N GLU A 203 -44.21 -14.12 3.92
CA GLU A 203 -44.71 -12.97 4.67
C GLU A 203 -44.67 -11.64 3.88
N GLY A 204 -44.41 -11.73 2.56
CA GLY A 204 -44.52 -10.61 1.63
C GLY A 204 -43.35 -9.62 1.66
N HIS A 205 -42.20 -10.01 2.22
CA HIS A 205 -41.00 -9.18 2.23
C HIS A 205 -40.50 -8.87 0.81
N ARG A 206 -39.94 -7.66 0.64
CA ARG A 206 -39.36 -7.20 -0.62
C ARG A 206 -37.88 -6.96 -0.44
N PHE A 207 -37.09 -7.79 -1.11
CA PHE A 207 -35.65 -7.64 -1.21
C PHE A 207 -35.33 -6.33 -1.95
N GLU A 208 -34.95 -5.33 -1.18
CA GLU A 208 -34.77 -3.94 -1.60
C GLU A 208 -33.48 -3.32 -1.00
N ALA A 209 -32.85 -3.95 -0.01
CA ALA A 209 -31.56 -3.54 0.55
C ALA A 209 -30.41 -4.07 -0.33
N VAL A 210 -30.29 -3.51 -1.55
CA VAL A 210 -29.31 -3.93 -2.55
C VAL A 210 -27.89 -3.51 -2.15
N GLU A 211 -27.01 -4.50 -2.01
CA GLU A 211 -25.56 -4.33 -1.89
C GLU A 211 -24.91 -4.33 -3.28
N THR A 212 -24.00 -3.38 -3.52
CA THR A 212 -23.27 -3.24 -4.80
C THR A 212 -21.76 -3.28 -4.62
N VAL A 213 -21.03 -3.95 -5.51
CA VAL A 213 -19.56 -4.00 -5.55
C VAL A 213 -19.03 -3.12 -6.68
N ASN A 214 -18.38 -2.01 -6.34
CA ASN A 214 -17.78 -1.10 -7.31
C ASN A 214 -16.44 -1.66 -7.81
N LEU A 215 -16.40 -2.18 -9.05
CA LEU A 215 -15.19 -2.75 -9.64
C LEU A 215 -14.18 -1.71 -10.15
N VAL A 216 -14.61 -0.47 -10.39
CA VAL A 216 -13.77 0.62 -10.91
C VAL A 216 -13.46 1.61 -9.80
N LEU A 217 -12.18 1.92 -9.61
CA LEU A 217 -11.74 3.02 -8.75
C LEU A 217 -11.96 4.36 -9.47
N GLU A 218 -12.90 5.17 -9.02
CA GLU A 218 -13.12 6.49 -9.62
C GLU A 218 -12.02 7.50 -9.22
N PRO A 219 -11.37 8.19 -10.18
CA PRO A 219 -10.53 9.33 -9.86
C PRO A 219 -11.39 10.48 -9.30
N GLY A 220 -10.86 11.15 -8.27
CA GLY A 220 -11.54 12.23 -7.57
C GLY A 220 -10.57 13.18 -6.91
N ILE A 221 -10.92 14.46 -6.90
CA ILE A 221 -10.12 15.50 -6.23
C ILE A 221 -10.72 15.70 -4.83
N CYS A 222 -9.90 15.54 -3.79
CA CYS A 222 -10.31 15.82 -2.42
C CYS A 222 -9.98 17.27 -2.07
N SER A 223 -10.92 17.98 -1.43
CA SER A 223 -10.67 19.32 -0.88
C SER A 223 -10.11 19.22 0.55
N LYS A 224 -9.50 20.30 1.05
CA LYS A 224 -9.14 20.39 2.49
C LYS A 224 -10.36 20.61 3.38
N ASP A 225 -11.39 21.26 2.82
CA ASP A 225 -12.64 21.63 3.49
C ASP A 225 -13.75 20.57 3.26
N GLU A 226 -13.38 19.38 2.78
CA GLU A 226 -14.32 18.28 2.54
C GLU A 226 -14.57 17.53 3.86
N ASP A 227 -15.85 17.28 4.17
CA ASP A 227 -16.21 16.44 5.32
C ASP A 227 -15.93 14.97 5.00
N VAL A 228 -15.12 14.33 5.84
CA VAL A 228 -14.61 12.98 5.66
C VAL A 228 -14.80 12.21 6.96
N ASP A 229 -15.66 11.21 6.95
CA ASP A 229 -15.81 10.31 8.10
C ASP A 229 -14.51 9.56 8.39
N GLY A 230 -13.93 9.82 9.56
CA GLY A 230 -12.74 9.12 10.07
C GLY A 230 -12.96 7.61 10.27
N ASN A 231 -14.21 7.16 10.42
CA ASN A 231 -14.51 5.73 10.53
C ASN A 231 -14.44 4.97 9.19
N CYS A 232 -14.31 5.67 8.07
CA CYS A 232 -14.20 5.07 6.74
C CYS A 232 -12.75 4.84 6.25
N ILE A 233 -11.71 5.13 7.05
CA ILE A 233 -10.31 5.17 6.56
C ILE A 233 -9.41 4.05 7.11
N VAL A 234 -8.58 3.48 6.21
CA VAL A 234 -7.48 2.55 6.51
C VAL A 234 -6.14 3.15 6.05
N ARG A 235 -5.09 3.01 6.85
CA ARG A 235 -3.69 3.18 6.42
C ARG A 235 -3.09 1.83 6.07
N ALA A 236 -2.66 1.67 4.83
CA ALA A 236 -1.87 0.53 4.38
C ALA A 236 -0.38 0.83 4.47
N ARG A 237 0.41 -0.15 4.92
CA ARG A 237 1.89 -0.09 4.99
C ARG A 237 2.50 -1.35 4.39
N GLY A 238 3.77 -1.23 3.98
CA GLY A 238 4.55 -2.36 3.47
C GLY A 238 4.45 -2.56 1.96
N LEU A 239 3.64 -1.74 1.26
CA LEU A 239 3.39 -1.77 -0.18
C LEU A 239 4.72 -1.83 -0.97
N PRO A 240 4.81 -2.65 -2.03
CA PRO A 240 5.91 -2.56 -3.01
C PRO A 240 6.10 -1.13 -3.51
N TRP A 241 7.34 -0.66 -3.66
CA TRP A 241 7.61 0.74 -4.06
C TRP A 241 7.11 1.11 -5.48
N GLN A 242 6.83 0.11 -6.31
CA GLN A 242 6.24 0.29 -7.65
C GLN A 242 4.71 0.26 -7.64
N SER A 243 4.07 -0.12 -6.53
CA SER A 243 2.61 -0.24 -6.46
C SER A 243 1.91 1.08 -6.76
N SER A 244 0.75 0.91 -7.38
CA SER A 244 -0.15 1.94 -7.86
C SER A 244 -1.49 1.86 -7.14
N ASP A 245 -2.34 2.84 -7.43
CA ASP A 245 -3.78 2.84 -7.14
C ASP A 245 -4.51 1.61 -7.67
N HIS A 246 -4.10 1.07 -8.83
CA HIS A 246 -4.68 -0.13 -9.41
C HIS A 246 -4.34 -1.40 -8.60
N ASP A 247 -3.11 -1.49 -8.07
CA ASP A 247 -2.70 -2.62 -7.22
C ASP A 247 -3.43 -2.59 -5.87
N ILE A 248 -3.66 -1.39 -5.33
CA ILE A 248 -4.46 -1.15 -4.12
C ILE A 248 -5.94 -1.49 -4.38
N ALA A 249 -6.48 -1.11 -5.55
CA ALA A 249 -7.85 -1.45 -5.94
C ALA A 249 -8.04 -2.96 -6.13
N LYS A 250 -7.06 -3.67 -6.71
CA LYS A 250 -7.05 -5.14 -6.78
C LYS A 250 -7.04 -5.76 -5.38
N PHE A 251 -6.15 -5.31 -4.50
CA PHE A 251 -6.04 -5.79 -3.11
C PHE A 251 -7.34 -5.58 -2.30
N PHE A 252 -8.06 -4.48 -2.53
CA PHE A 252 -9.35 -4.20 -1.90
C PHE A 252 -10.59 -4.59 -2.73
N ARG A 253 -10.45 -5.36 -3.82
CA ARG A 253 -11.61 -5.78 -4.65
C ARG A 253 -12.67 -6.47 -3.79
N GLY A 254 -13.94 -6.15 -4.05
CA GLY A 254 -15.08 -6.52 -3.20
C GLY A 254 -15.52 -5.41 -2.25
N LEU A 255 -14.64 -4.46 -1.90
CA LEU A 255 -14.91 -3.35 -1.00
C LEU A 255 -14.95 -2.03 -1.76
N ASN A 256 -16.00 -1.24 -1.57
CA ASN A 256 -16.17 0.00 -2.32
C ASN A 256 -15.29 1.11 -1.72
N VAL A 257 -14.19 1.42 -2.41
CA VAL A 257 -13.37 2.61 -2.17
C VAL A 257 -14.14 3.86 -2.64
N ALA A 258 -14.04 4.97 -1.91
CA ALA A 258 -14.67 6.22 -2.28
C ALA A 258 -14.01 6.86 -3.52
N LYS A 259 -14.71 7.76 -4.20
CA LYS A 259 -14.17 8.55 -5.32
C LYS A 259 -12.95 9.36 -4.88
N GLY A 260 -11.82 9.21 -5.57
CA GLY A 260 -10.54 9.81 -5.15
C GLY A 260 -9.94 9.22 -3.86
N GLY A 261 -10.52 8.12 -3.35
CA GLY A 261 -10.23 7.58 -2.03
C GLY A 261 -8.88 6.88 -1.84
N VAL A 262 -7.97 6.92 -2.82
CA VAL A 262 -6.62 6.33 -2.71
C VAL A 262 -5.54 7.41 -2.73
N ALA A 263 -4.88 7.60 -1.59
CA ALA A 263 -3.83 8.58 -1.40
C ALA A 263 -2.48 7.86 -1.15
N LEU A 264 -1.62 7.81 -2.17
CA LEU A 264 -0.26 7.27 -2.05
C LEU A 264 0.61 8.26 -1.25
N CYS A 265 1.31 7.79 -0.21
CA CYS A 265 2.13 8.66 0.63
C CYS A 265 3.52 8.90 0.01
N LEU A 266 3.95 10.18 -0.04
CA LEU A 266 5.27 10.57 -0.51
C LEU A 266 6.21 10.96 0.64
N SER A 267 7.45 10.49 0.57
CA SER A 267 8.56 10.92 1.44
C SER A 267 8.95 12.38 1.22
N ALA A 268 9.82 12.91 2.09
CA ALA A 268 10.36 14.27 1.97
C ALA A 268 10.96 14.57 0.57
N GLY A 269 11.64 13.58 -0.03
CA GLY A 269 12.18 13.63 -1.39
C GLY A 269 11.19 13.30 -2.52
N GLY A 270 9.88 13.32 -2.26
CA GLY A 270 8.84 13.11 -3.28
C GLY A 270 8.80 11.70 -3.89
N ARG A 271 9.41 10.69 -3.25
CA ARG A 271 9.36 9.27 -3.65
C ARG A 271 8.29 8.55 -2.84
N ARG A 272 7.67 7.49 -3.39
CA ARG A 272 6.71 6.65 -2.65
C ARG A 272 7.41 6.02 -1.44
N ASN A 273 6.77 6.05 -0.28
CA ASN A 273 7.35 5.54 0.97
C ASN A 273 6.96 4.07 1.28
N GLY A 274 6.04 3.48 0.51
CA GLY A 274 5.48 2.15 0.80
C GLY A 274 4.23 2.18 1.70
N GLU A 275 3.61 3.35 1.87
CA GLU A 275 2.33 3.54 2.56
C GLU A 275 1.28 4.17 1.62
N ALA A 276 0.01 3.95 1.95
CA ALA A 276 -1.13 4.66 1.39
C ALA A 276 -2.23 4.84 2.42
N LEU A 277 -3.12 5.80 2.20
CA LEU A 277 -4.37 5.98 2.93
C LEU A 277 -5.54 5.71 1.98
N ILE A 278 -6.51 4.91 2.44
CA ILE A 278 -7.66 4.44 1.66
C ILE A 278 -8.94 4.82 2.40
N ARG A 279 -9.77 5.66 1.77
CA ARG A 279 -11.13 6.01 2.21
C ARG A 279 -12.14 5.11 1.52
N PHE A 280 -12.87 4.33 2.29
CA PHE A 280 -14.02 3.54 1.81
C PHE A 280 -15.30 4.37 1.82
N VAL A 281 -16.37 3.87 1.19
CA VAL A 281 -17.70 4.52 1.22
C VAL A 281 -18.47 4.30 2.53
N SER A 282 -18.04 3.36 3.38
CA SER A 282 -18.70 3.01 4.63
C SER A 282 -17.72 2.48 5.67
N GLN A 283 -18.06 2.64 6.95
CA GLN A 283 -17.31 2.04 8.06
C GLN A 283 -17.28 0.50 7.95
N GLU A 284 -18.36 -0.13 7.50
CA GLU A 284 -18.42 -1.58 7.31
C GLU A 284 -17.34 -2.06 6.32
N HIS A 285 -17.17 -1.38 5.19
CA HIS A 285 -16.08 -1.68 4.26
C HIS A 285 -14.69 -1.40 4.85
N ARG A 286 -14.54 -0.38 5.71
CA ARG A 286 -13.31 -0.12 6.47
C ARG A 286 -12.99 -1.28 7.41
N ASP A 287 -13.97 -1.79 8.14
CA ASP A 287 -13.77 -2.87 9.11
C ASP A 287 -13.56 -4.24 8.43
N ILE A 288 -14.22 -4.54 7.30
CA ILE A 288 -13.85 -5.71 6.47
C ILE A 288 -12.46 -5.53 5.84
N ALA A 289 -12.08 -4.32 5.40
CA ALA A 289 -10.73 -4.08 4.89
C ALA A 289 -9.64 -4.39 5.92
N LEU A 290 -9.87 -4.10 7.21
CA LEU A 290 -8.93 -4.46 8.28
C LEU A 290 -8.77 -5.98 8.47
N GLN A 291 -9.73 -6.81 8.05
CA GLN A 291 -9.59 -8.27 8.02
C GLN A 291 -8.57 -8.77 6.98
N ARG A 292 -8.09 -7.91 6.07
CA ARG A 292 -6.99 -8.20 5.13
C ARG A 292 -5.59 -7.89 5.69
N HIS A 293 -5.46 -7.71 7.01
CA HIS A 293 -4.18 -7.45 7.65
C HIS A 293 -3.23 -8.66 7.46
N LYS A 294 -2.02 -8.41 6.91
CA LYS A 294 -1.03 -9.37 6.43
C LYS A 294 -1.34 -10.11 5.11
N HIS A 295 -2.45 -9.81 4.40
CA HIS A 295 -2.65 -10.32 3.04
C HIS A 295 -1.60 -9.75 2.08
N HIS A 296 -1.39 -10.38 0.92
CA HIS A 296 -0.23 -10.11 0.07
C HIS A 296 -0.51 -9.23 -1.17
N ILE A 297 0.45 -8.35 -1.49
CA ILE A 297 0.61 -7.76 -2.83
C ILE A 297 1.97 -8.21 -3.37
N GLY A 298 1.94 -9.23 -4.23
CA GLY A 298 3.14 -9.91 -4.71
C GLY A 298 3.92 -10.53 -3.55
N THR A 299 5.20 -10.21 -3.40
CA THR A 299 6.09 -10.74 -2.35
C THR A 299 6.04 -9.95 -1.03
N ARG A 300 4.99 -9.17 -0.79
CA ARG A 300 4.88 -8.25 0.35
C ARG A 300 3.54 -8.44 1.06
N TYR A 301 3.57 -8.86 2.33
CA TYR A 301 2.42 -8.71 3.20
C TYR A 301 2.13 -7.22 3.43
N ILE A 302 0.85 -6.86 3.50
CA ILE A 302 0.40 -5.48 3.73
C ILE A 302 -0.12 -5.35 5.16
N GLU A 303 0.35 -4.34 5.88
CA GLU A 303 -0.11 -4.05 7.24
C GLU A 303 -1.18 -2.96 7.20
N LEU A 304 -2.36 -3.29 7.71
CA LEU A 304 -3.54 -2.43 7.69
C LEU A 304 -3.87 -1.92 9.09
N TYR A 305 -4.12 -0.63 9.21
CA TYR A 305 -4.43 0.06 10.47
C TYR A 305 -5.59 1.04 10.27
N ARG A 306 -6.37 1.31 11.32
CA ARG A 306 -7.29 2.46 11.33
C ARG A 306 -6.49 3.76 11.24
N ALA A 307 -7.02 4.75 10.54
CA ALA A 307 -6.45 6.10 10.45
C ALA A 307 -7.58 7.15 10.44
N THR A 308 -7.23 8.42 10.62
CA THR A 308 -8.19 9.51 10.81
C THR A 308 -8.52 10.26 9.51
N ALA A 309 -9.57 11.08 9.56
CA ALA A 309 -9.87 12.06 8.52
C ALA A 309 -8.70 13.03 8.29
N GLU A 310 -8.05 13.48 9.37
CA GLU A 310 -6.89 14.36 9.32
C GLU A 310 -5.68 13.69 8.64
N ASP A 311 -5.39 12.42 8.93
CA ASP A 311 -4.37 11.64 8.20
C ASP A 311 -4.63 11.70 6.69
N PHE A 312 -5.85 11.38 6.25
CA PHE A 312 -6.22 11.36 4.84
C PHE A 312 -6.16 12.76 4.21
N LEU A 313 -6.76 13.77 4.84
CA LEU A 313 -6.76 15.16 4.35
C LEU A 313 -5.36 15.79 4.32
N SER A 314 -4.43 15.36 5.19
CA SER A 314 -3.03 15.81 5.13
C SER A 314 -2.27 15.34 3.87
N VAL A 315 -2.72 14.24 3.25
CA VAL A 315 -2.09 13.60 2.07
C VAL A 315 -2.91 13.81 0.79
N ALA A 316 -4.24 13.90 0.89
CA ALA A 316 -5.17 14.04 -0.24
C ALA A 316 -5.80 15.43 -0.38
N GLY A 317 -5.90 16.22 0.69
CA GLY A 317 -6.54 17.54 0.68
C GLY A 317 -5.65 18.59 0.02
N GLY A 318 -5.98 19.00 -1.21
CA GLY A 318 -5.17 19.92 -2.00
C GLY A 318 -5.91 21.18 -2.46
N SER A 319 -5.55 22.32 -1.88
CA SER A 319 -6.08 23.66 -2.19
C SER A 319 -5.35 24.37 -3.36
N ASN A 320 -4.54 23.66 -4.14
CA ASN A 320 -3.71 24.25 -5.20
C ASN A 320 -4.50 24.41 -6.51
N MET A 321 -4.72 25.65 -6.94
CA MET A 321 -5.54 25.98 -8.12
C MET A 321 -5.00 25.39 -9.44
N GLU A 322 -3.68 25.27 -9.60
CA GLU A 322 -3.06 24.66 -10.79
C GLU A 322 -3.34 23.15 -10.83
N ALA A 323 -3.24 22.48 -9.67
CA ALA A 323 -3.62 21.07 -9.53
C ALA A 323 -5.11 20.86 -9.81
N GLN A 324 -5.99 21.72 -9.27
CA GLN A 324 -7.44 21.68 -9.50
C GLN A 324 -7.75 21.82 -11.00
N ALA A 325 -7.27 22.88 -11.65
CA ALA A 325 -7.52 23.15 -13.07
C ALA A 325 -6.98 22.06 -14.01
N PHE A 326 -5.89 21.39 -13.65
CA PHE A 326 -5.37 20.23 -14.38
C PHE A 326 -6.26 18.99 -14.21
N LEU A 327 -6.61 18.65 -12.96
CA LEU A 327 -7.38 17.45 -12.64
C LEU A 327 -8.86 17.53 -13.05
N SER A 328 -9.45 18.74 -13.10
CA SER A 328 -10.84 18.97 -13.54
C SER A 328 -11.12 18.58 -15.00
N ARG A 329 -10.10 18.23 -15.80
CA ARG A 329 -10.24 17.78 -17.19
C ARG A 329 -10.87 16.38 -17.35
N GLY A 330 -11.08 15.64 -16.25
CA GLY A 330 -11.82 14.38 -16.28
C GLY A 330 -11.03 13.19 -16.87
N ALA A 331 -9.73 13.14 -16.62
CA ALA A 331 -8.88 12.04 -17.06
C ALA A 331 -9.21 10.73 -16.33
N ALA A 332 -9.16 9.60 -17.06
CA ALA A 332 -9.24 8.27 -16.46
C ALA A 332 -7.91 7.86 -15.80
N VAL A 333 -6.78 8.26 -16.40
CA VAL A 333 -5.44 7.86 -15.97
C VAL A 333 -4.54 9.09 -15.84
N ILE A 334 -3.73 9.11 -14.79
CA ILE A 334 -2.65 10.07 -14.59
C ILE A 334 -1.32 9.30 -14.55
N VAL A 335 -0.34 9.73 -15.32
CA VAL A 335 1.04 9.21 -15.29
C VAL A 335 1.99 10.30 -14.84
N ARG A 336 2.79 10.03 -13.80
CA ARG A 336 3.93 10.87 -13.41
C ARG A 336 5.16 10.46 -14.19
N MET A 337 5.75 11.43 -14.89
CA MET A 337 7.07 11.35 -15.49
C MET A 337 8.11 11.90 -14.51
N ARG A 338 9.29 11.30 -14.45
CA ARG A 338 10.46 11.83 -13.72
C ARG A 338 11.72 11.74 -14.55
N GLY A 339 12.69 12.60 -14.23
CA GLY A 339 14.03 12.59 -14.83
C GLY A 339 14.16 13.41 -16.12
N LEU A 340 13.10 14.12 -16.54
CA LEU A 340 13.01 14.93 -17.75
C LEU A 340 14.18 15.94 -17.88
N PRO A 341 14.64 16.25 -19.10
CA PRO A 341 15.48 17.42 -19.34
C PRO A 341 14.83 18.71 -18.81
N TYR A 342 15.61 19.64 -18.26
CA TYR A 342 15.06 20.88 -17.68
C TYR A 342 14.50 21.85 -18.74
N ASP A 343 14.99 21.70 -19.97
CA ASP A 343 14.60 22.34 -21.23
C ASP A 343 13.52 21.56 -22.02
N CYS A 344 12.97 20.47 -21.45
CA CYS A 344 11.98 19.63 -22.10
C CYS A 344 10.67 20.41 -22.38
N THR A 345 10.13 20.24 -23.59
CA THR A 345 8.91 20.93 -24.02
C THR A 345 7.67 20.04 -23.95
N LYS A 346 6.47 20.63 -23.90
CA LYS A 346 5.20 19.86 -23.89
C LYS A 346 5.09 19.01 -25.17
N GLU A 347 5.60 19.52 -26.29
CA GLU A 347 5.65 18.87 -27.60
C GLU A 347 6.48 17.58 -27.59
N GLN A 348 7.64 17.58 -26.92
CA GLN A 348 8.47 16.39 -26.77
C GLN A 348 7.79 15.30 -25.92
N VAL A 349 7.03 15.71 -24.89
CA VAL A 349 6.21 14.77 -24.10
C VAL A 349 5.10 14.14 -24.96
N LEU A 350 4.45 14.92 -25.84
CA LEU A 350 3.46 14.39 -26.77
C LEU A 350 4.08 13.44 -27.80
N GLU A 351 5.23 13.79 -28.38
CA GLU A 351 5.95 12.91 -29.31
C GLU A 351 6.35 11.59 -28.64
N PHE A 352 6.86 11.65 -27.41
CA PHE A 352 7.28 10.49 -26.63
C PHE A 352 6.15 9.46 -26.45
N PHE A 353 4.92 9.89 -26.12
CA PHE A 353 3.76 8.99 -25.99
C PHE A 353 3.13 8.59 -27.33
N ALA A 354 3.24 9.42 -28.37
CA ALA A 354 2.79 9.08 -29.72
C ALA A 354 3.72 8.10 -30.47
N LYS A 355 4.96 7.90 -29.99
CA LYS A 355 6.01 7.17 -30.71
C LYS A 355 5.98 5.65 -30.50
N GLY A 356 5.86 4.92 -31.60
CA GLY A 356 6.03 3.46 -31.64
C GLY A 356 4.71 2.67 -31.63
N PRO A 357 4.77 1.33 -31.50
CA PRO A 357 3.59 0.46 -31.65
C PRO A 357 2.63 0.48 -30.46
N GLN A 358 3.07 1.01 -29.31
CA GLN A 358 2.25 1.23 -28.10
C GLN A 358 2.00 2.72 -27.91
N SER A 359 1.53 3.39 -28.96
CA SER A 359 1.22 4.82 -28.92
C SER A 359 -0.06 5.07 -28.11
N CYS A 360 -0.08 6.19 -27.39
CA CYS A 360 -1.21 6.62 -26.58
C CYS A 360 -1.42 8.13 -26.74
N SER A 361 -2.68 8.58 -26.63
CA SER A 361 -3.06 9.98 -26.88
C SER A 361 -3.25 10.72 -25.57
N VAL A 362 -2.47 11.78 -25.35
CA VAL A 362 -2.60 12.64 -24.17
C VAL A 362 -3.87 13.48 -24.28
N LEU A 363 -4.68 13.46 -23.23
CA LEU A 363 -5.92 14.25 -23.12
C LEU A 363 -5.61 15.75 -23.29
N ASP A 364 -6.43 16.48 -24.05
CA ASP A 364 -6.23 17.89 -24.41
C ASP A 364 -4.84 18.23 -25.03
N GLY A 365 -4.09 17.22 -25.49
CA GLY A 365 -2.74 17.37 -26.02
C GLY A 365 -1.82 18.08 -25.01
N LYS A 366 -1.33 19.27 -25.38
CA LYS A 366 -0.43 20.07 -24.53
C LYS A 366 -1.05 20.34 -23.16
N GLU A 367 -2.37 20.48 -23.09
CA GLU A 367 -3.04 20.92 -21.87
C GLU A 367 -3.31 19.80 -20.85
N GLY A 368 -3.18 18.54 -21.27
CA GLY A 368 -3.02 17.39 -20.36
C GLY A 368 -1.58 17.11 -19.95
N VAL A 369 -0.63 18.02 -20.19
CA VAL A 369 0.76 17.95 -19.66
C VAL A 369 1.01 19.08 -18.67
N LEU A 370 1.30 18.72 -17.42
CA LEU A 370 1.66 19.66 -16.33
C LEU A 370 3.10 19.41 -15.88
N PHE A 371 4.00 20.36 -16.16
CA PHE A 371 5.37 20.34 -15.65
C PHE A 371 5.42 20.84 -14.20
N VAL A 372 6.07 20.09 -13.32
CA VAL A 372 6.26 20.51 -11.92
C VAL A 372 7.41 21.51 -11.86
N LYS A 373 7.12 22.72 -11.39
CA LYS A 373 8.08 23.80 -11.17
C LYS A 373 8.26 24.09 -9.69
N LYS A 374 9.45 24.54 -9.32
CA LYS A 374 9.73 25.14 -8.01
C LYS A 374 9.11 26.54 -7.91
N TYR A 375 9.04 27.07 -6.68
CA TYR A 375 8.70 28.47 -6.42
C TYR A 375 9.58 29.48 -7.19
N ASP A 376 10.86 29.15 -7.43
CA ASP A 376 11.79 29.95 -8.26
C ASP A 376 11.56 29.82 -9.79
N GLY A 377 10.48 29.17 -10.20
CA GLY A 377 10.07 28.95 -11.59
C GLY A 377 10.85 27.84 -12.32
N ARG A 378 11.90 27.26 -11.73
CA ARG A 378 12.74 26.24 -12.39
C ARG A 378 12.02 24.90 -12.51
N SER A 379 12.20 24.25 -13.66
CA SER A 379 11.77 22.86 -13.92
C SER A 379 12.39 21.90 -12.90
N THR A 380 11.59 21.03 -12.28
CA THR A 380 12.13 20.00 -11.37
C THR A 380 12.67 18.76 -12.09
N GLY A 381 12.25 18.53 -13.34
CA GLY A 381 12.45 17.26 -14.05
C GLY A 381 11.29 16.27 -13.86
N ASP A 382 10.24 16.64 -13.12
CA ASP A 382 8.99 15.88 -13.00
C ASP A 382 7.84 16.55 -13.78
N ALA A 383 6.92 15.72 -14.28
CA ALA A 383 5.67 16.16 -14.91
C ALA A 383 4.54 15.16 -14.64
N PHE A 384 3.30 15.60 -14.84
CA PHE A 384 2.12 14.74 -14.87
C PHE A 384 1.44 14.82 -16.23
N VAL A 385 0.92 13.69 -16.70
CA VAL A 385 0.30 13.52 -18.02
C VAL A 385 -1.03 12.79 -17.89
N LEU A 386 -2.06 13.33 -18.55
CA LEU A 386 -3.43 12.82 -18.51
C LEU A 386 -3.76 11.96 -19.74
N PHE A 387 -4.49 10.86 -19.54
CA PHE A 387 -5.05 10.05 -20.62
C PHE A 387 -6.54 9.82 -20.41
N SER A 388 -7.29 9.75 -21.52
CA SER A 388 -8.74 9.62 -21.53
C SER A 388 -9.26 8.19 -21.27
N GLN A 389 -8.40 7.17 -21.41
CA GLN A 389 -8.77 5.77 -21.30
C GLN A 389 -7.86 5.01 -20.33
N GLU A 390 -8.45 4.13 -19.51
CA GLU A 390 -7.73 3.15 -18.70
C GLU A 390 -6.82 2.24 -19.57
N SER A 391 -7.23 1.96 -20.81
CA SER A 391 -6.45 1.16 -21.77
C SER A 391 -5.13 1.81 -22.21
N ASP A 392 -4.95 3.13 -22.01
CA ASP A 392 -3.69 3.82 -22.31
C ASP A 392 -2.66 3.71 -21.17
N ALA A 393 -3.06 3.37 -19.94
CA ALA A 393 -2.15 3.17 -18.82
C ALA A 393 -1.03 2.13 -19.11
N PRO A 394 -1.31 0.88 -19.54
CA PRO A 394 -0.26 -0.08 -19.84
C PRO A 394 0.61 0.34 -21.03
N LYS A 395 0.05 1.03 -22.04
CA LYS A 395 0.78 1.55 -23.20
C LYS A 395 1.80 2.60 -22.77
N ALA A 396 1.34 3.61 -22.01
CA ALA A 396 2.18 4.66 -21.46
C ALA A 396 3.28 4.09 -20.55
N LEU A 397 2.95 3.17 -19.64
CA LEU A 397 3.91 2.55 -18.72
C LEU A 397 4.93 1.64 -19.44
N SER A 398 4.59 1.05 -20.59
CA SER A 398 5.54 0.26 -21.39
C SER A 398 6.77 1.07 -21.84
N LYS A 399 6.66 2.40 -21.87
CA LYS A 399 7.74 3.34 -22.22
C LYS A 399 8.67 3.69 -21.05
N HIS A 400 8.51 3.05 -19.89
CA HIS A 400 9.35 3.30 -18.71
C HIS A 400 10.84 3.01 -19.04
N ARG A 401 11.71 4.02 -18.86
CA ARG A 401 13.13 4.08 -19.26
C ARG A 401 13.41 4.28 -20.76
N GLU A 402 12.42 4.57 -21.60
CA GLU A 402 12.70 5.25 -22.88
C GLU A 402 13.29 6.65 -22.61
N CYS A 403 13.99 7.22 -23.61
CA CYS A 403 14.70 8.50 -23.46
C CYS A 403 13.99 9.67 -24.15
N ILE A 404 14.02 10.84 -23.48
CA ILE A 404 13.80 12.15 -24.12
C ILE A 404 15.15 12.89 -24.11
N GLY A 405 15.66 13.21 -25.29
CA GLY A 405 17.03 13.72 -25.45
C GLY A 405 18.06 12.73 -24.88
N SER A 406 18.93 13.22 -23.98
CA SER A 406 19.97 12.44 -23.30
C SER A 406 19.52 11.78 -21.99
N ARG A 407 18.22 11.83 -21.65
CA ARG A 407 17.67 11.46 -20.34
C ARG A 407 16.69 10.30 -20.46
N TYR A 408 16.94 9.21 -19.73
CA TYR A 408 15.92 8.17 -19.51
C TYR A 408 14.80 8.74 -18.63
N ILE A 409 13.56 8.36 -18.92
CA ILE A 409 12.37 8.84 -18.22
C ILE A 409 11.79 7.71 -17.36
N GLU A 410 11.62 7.96 -16.07
CA GLU A 410 10.88 7.04 -15.20
C GLU A 410 9.38 7.39 -15.24
N LEU A 411 8.54 6.39 -15.53
CA LEU A 411 7.09 6.54 -15.61
C LEU A 411 6.40 5.74 -14.50
N PHE A 412 5.38 6.34 -13.87
CA PHE A 412 4.59 5.74 -12.80
C PHE A 412 3.11 6.13 -12.93
N ARG A 413 2.17 5.19 -12.76
CA ARG A 413 0.73 5.50 -12.61
C ARG A 413 0.51 6.21 -11.28
N SER A 414 -0.20 7.34 -11.27
CA SER A 414 -0.34 8.24 -10.13
C SER A 414 -1.80 8.59 -9.82
N THR A 415 -2.06 9.04 -8.61
CA THR A 415 -3.39 9.54 -8.20
C THR A 415 -3.47 11.06 -8.20
N THR A 416 -4.70 11.58 -8.14
CA THR A 416 -5.03 12.99 -7.89
C THR A 416 -4.28 13.55 -6.67
N ALA A 417 -4.27 12.78 -5.58
CA ALA A 417 -3.52 13.12 -4.37
C ALA A 417 -1.99 13.20 -4.59
N GLU A 418 -1.41 12.35 -5.46
CA GLU A 418 0.03 12.47 -5.78
C GLU A 418 0.35 13.76 -6.55
N VAL A 419 -0.55 14.21 -7.44
CA VAL A 419 -0.44 15.50 -8.14
C VAL A 419 -0.46 16.66 -7.14
N GLN A 420 -1.46 16.69 -6.25
CA GLN A 420 -1.61 17.73 -5.23
C GLN A 420 -0.39 17.77 -4.28
N GLN A 421 0.06 16.62 -3.77
CA GLN A 421 1.25 16.54 -2.89
C GLN A 421 2.53 17.11 -3.53
N VAL A 422 2.77 16.80 -4.80
CA VAL A 422 4.00 17.19 -5.49
C VAL A 422 4.03 18.69 -5.77
N LEU A 423 2.91 19.27 -6.22
CA LEU A 423 2.80 20.71 -6.49
C LEU A 423 2.82 21.53 -5.19
N ASN A 424 2.13 21.07 -4.14
CA ASN A 424 2.19 21.69 -2.82
C ASN A 424 3.63 21.71 -2.28
N ARG A 425 4.39 20.63 -2.45
CA ARG A 425 5.79 20.51 -2.04
C ARG A 425 6.74 21.38 -2.89
N SER A 426 6.48 21.56 -4.18
CA SER A 426 7.37 22.33 -5.05
C SER A 426 7.18 23.84 -4.93
N GLN A 427 6.00 24.28 -4.48
CA GLN A 427 5.69 25.69 -4.20
C GLN A 427 6.09 26.15 -2.78
N GLN A 428 6.50 25.23 -1.88
CA GLN A 428 7.06 25.59 -0.58
C GLN A 428 8.48 26.12 -0.73
N GLU A 429 8.74 27.32 -0.18
CA GLU A 429 10.11 27.79 0.05
C GLU A 429 10.79 26.92 1.12
N PRO A 430 12.12 26.69 1.03
CA PRO A 430 12.85 26.06 2.11
C PRO A 430 12.84 26.97 3.33
N ILE A 431 12.22 26.52 4.42
CA ILE A 431 12.22 27.25 5.70
C ILE A 431 13.67 27.32 6.19
N VAL A 432 14.31 28.48 5.99
CA VAL A 432 15.56 28.82 6.66
C VAL A 432 15.21 29.03 8.13
N VAL A 433 15.61 28.08 8.98
CA VAL A 433 15.46 28.23 10.44
C VAL A 433 16.55 29.17 10.94
N GLU A 434 16.36 30.47 10.71
CA GLU A 434 17.11 31.50 11.43
C GLU A 434 16.73 31.43 12.91
N LEU A 435 17.54 30.71 13.69
CA LEU A 435 17.51 30.76 15.13
C LEU A 435 17.79 32.21 15.56
N PRO A 436 16.86 32.92 16.22
CA PRO A 436 17.07 34.32 16.58
C PRO A 436 18.24 34.43 17.57
N ALA A 437 19.31 35.12 17.15
CA ALA A 437 20.54 35.26 17.92
C ALA A 437 20.35 36.23 19.10
N SER A 438 19.69 35.76 20.16
CA SER A 438 19.44 36.48 21.41
C SER A 438 19.21 35.50 22.56
N LEU A 439 19.32 35.99 23.80
CA LEU A 439 19.23 35.21 25.06
C LEU A 439 20.44 34.32 25.43
N VAL A 440 21.57 34.40 24.72
CA VAL A 440 22.86 33.90 25.26
C VAL A 440 23.45 34.94 26.23
N ASN A 441 22.85 35.06 27.42
CA ASN A 441 23.46 35.68 28.60
C ASN A 441 22.64 35.35 29.86
N GLN A 442 23.32 35.21 31.00
CA GLN A 442 22.77 34.90 32.35
C GLN A 442 22.22 33.47 32.58
N LEU A 443 23.12 32.49 32.71
CA LEU A 443 22.94 31.32 33.60
C LEU A 443 24.34 30.85 34.09
N PRO A 444 24.51 30.30 35.31
CA PRO A 444 25.83 29.88 35.82
C PRO A 444 26.38 28.59 35.16
N PRO A 445 27.71 28.40 35.11
CA PRO A 445 28.35 27.27 34.41
C PRO A 445 28.29 25.95 35.20
N ILE A 446 27.21 25.18 35.00
CA ILE A 446 27.14 23.78 35.44
C ILE A 446 27.96 22.91 34.47
N HIS A 447 28.96 22.18 35.00
CA HIS A 447 29.84 21.34 34.19
C HIS A 447 29.22 19.96 33.89
N LEU A 448 28.92 19.69 32.61
CA LEU A 448 28.91 18.34 32.04
C LEU A 448 29.51 18.37 30.62
N PRO A 449 30.37 17.39 30.23
CA PRO A 449 31.14 17.48 28.99
C PRO A 449 30.38 16.94 27.78
N GLN A 450 29.66 17.82 27.07
CA GLN A 450 29.38 17.59 25.65
C GLN A 450 30.61 17.99 24.84
N HIS A 451 31.31 17.00 24.26
CA HIS A 451 32.52 17.23 23.48
C HIS A 451 32.21 17.97 22.18
N LEU A 452 33.06 18.94 21.82
CA LEU A 452 32.90 19.76 20.62
C LEU A 452 33.06 18.91 19.35
N ILE A 453 31.95 18.63 18.67
CA ILE A 453 31.99 18.24 17.26
C ILE A 453 32.28 19.51 16.44
N THR A 454 33.24 19.43 15.50
CA THR A 454 33.57 20.57 14.64
C THR A 454 32.49 20.80 13.57
N SER A 455 31.51 21.66 13.88
CA SER A 455 30.49 22.08 12.91
C SER A 455 31.11 23.04 11.88
N GLY A 456 31.60 22.50 10.77
CA GLY A 456 32.20 23.30 9.70
C GLY A 456 32.43 22.54 8.39
N THR A 457 32.64 23.31 7.32
CA THR A 457 32.79 22.87 5.93
C THR A 457 34.20 22.40 5.57
N LYS A 458 35.15 22.42 6.51
CA LYS A 458 36.52 21.90 6.33
C LYS A 458 36.49 20.39 6.15
N LYS A 459 37.44 19.83 5.39
CA LYS A 459 37.51 18.39 5.11
C LYS A 459 38.54 17.66 5.99
N ASP A 460 38.51 17.98 7.27
CA ASP A 460 39.33 17.41 8.34
C ASP A 460 38.75 16.10 8.93
N CYS A 461 37.70 15.53 8.33
CA CYS A 461 37.14 14.24 8.73
C CYS A 461 37.38 13.14 7.66
N ILE A 462 37.41 11.88 8.10
CA ILE A 462 37.35 10.69 7.22
C ILE A 462 36.17 9.78 7.61
N ARG A 463 35.51 9.20 6.61
CA ARG A 463 34.46 8.16 6.76
C ARG A 463 35.02 6.81 6.36
N LEU A 464 34.88 5.83 7.25
CA LEU A 464 35.17 4.41 7.02
C LEU A 464 33.88 3.68 6.63
N ARG A 465 33.96 2.79 5.65
CA ARG A 465 32.88 1.88 5.24
C ARG A 465 33.39 0.44 5.07
N GLY A 466 32.53 -0.53 5.37
CA GLY A 466 32.85 -1.95 5.25
C GLY A 466 33.52 -2.56 6.48
N LEU A 467 33.52 -1.85 7.62
CA LEU A 467 34.04 -2.35 8.89
C LEU A 467 33.28 -3.63 9.31
N PRO A 468 33.97 -4.64 9.89
CA PRO A 468 33.29 -5.75 10.54
C PRO A 468 32.33 -5.25 11.62
N TYR A 469 31.13 -5.83 11.72
CA TYR A 469 30.15 -5.44 12.75
C TYR A 469 30.64 -5.69 14.17
N GLU A 470 31.64 -6.56 14.33
CA GLU A 470 32.27 -6.88 15.61
C GLU A 470 33.46 -5.97 15.97
N ALA A 471 33.87 -5.05 15.08
CA ALA A 471 35.05 -4.20 15.28
C ALA A 471 34.79 -3.03 16.26
N GLN A 472 35.78 -2.77 17.11
CA GLN A 472 35.81 -1.69 18.08
C GLN A 472 36.83 -0.61 17.68
N VAL A 473 36.96 0.44 18.49
CA VAL A 473 37.86 1.58 18.23
C VAL A 473 39.32 1.14 18.14
N GLU A 474 39.74 0.16 18.95
CA GLU A 474 41.13 -0.30 19.02
C GLU A 474 41.62 -0.86 17.68
N GLN A 475 40.81 -1.67 16.99
CA GLN A 475 41.20 -2.24 15.70
C GLN A 475 41.09 -1.21 14.56
N ILE A 476 40.27 -0.16 14.73
CA ILE A 476 40.24 0.98 13.81
C ILE A 476 41.53 1.80 13.91
N LEU A 477 42.05 2.01 15.12
CA LEU A 477 43.35 2.64 15.35
C LEU A 477 44.49 1.80 14.78
N GLU A 478 44.47 0.47 14.99
CA GLU A 478 45.42 -0.48 14.38
C GLU A 478 45.37 -0.44 12.84
N PHE A 479 44.18 -0.44 12.26
CA PHE A 479 43.97 -0.32 10.81
C PHE A 479 44.56 0.99 10.25
N LEU A 480 44.46 2.11 10.97
CA LEU A 480 45.02 3.40 10.55
C LEU A 480 46.54 3.50 10.80
N GLY A 481 47.08 2.84 11.83
CA GLY A 481 48.52 2.78 12.11
C GLY A 481 49.13 4.18 12.28
N ASP A 482 50.17 4.51 11.51
CA ASP A 482 50.86 5.81 11.55
C ASP A 482 49.97 7.05 11.37
N HIS A 483 48.75 6.91 10.83
CA HIS A 483 47.79 8.00 10.70
C HIS A 483 46.95 8.22 11.96
N ALA A 484 46.87 7.23 12.86
CA ALA A 484 46.06 7.29 14.07
C ALA A 484 46.53 8.36 15.07
N LYS A 485 47.82 8.73 15.03
CA LYS A 485 48.40 9.82 15.85
C LYS A 485 47.88 11.22 15.47
N ASN A 486 47.26 11.35 14.29
CA ASN A 486 46.69 12.59 13.77
C ASN A 486 45.17 12.67 14.05
N ILE A 487 44.61 11.78 14.87
CA ILE A 487 43.20 11.77 15.25
C ILE A 487 42.99 12.70 16.45
N MET A 488 41.94 13.52 16.40
CA MET A 488 41.58 14.39 17.53
C MET A 488 41.13 13.58 18.75
N PHE A 489 41.38 14.09 19.96
CA PHE A 489 40.99 13.37 21.18
C PHE A 489 39.48 13.14 21.24
N GLN A 490 39.06 11.87 21.37
CA GLN A 490 37.69 11.36 21.21
C GLN A 490 37.04 11.52 19.81
N GLY A 491 37.81 11.87 18.78
CA GLY A 491 37.30 12.11 17.43
C GLY A 491 36.84 10.87 16.65
N VAL A 492 36.64 9.69 17.27
CA VAL A 492 36.16 8.46 16.60
C VAL A 492 34.70 8.22 16.94
N HIS A 493 33.84 8.23 15.92
CA HIS A 493 32.39 8.16 16.05
C HIS A 493 31.84 6.96 15.26
N MET A 494 31.44 5.90 15.98
CA MET A 494 30.82 4.71 15.38
C MET A 494 29.37 5.01 14.96
N VAL A 495 28.98 4.58 13.75
CA VAL A 495 27.60 4.73 13.27
C VAL A 495 26.78 3.51 13.68
N PHE A 496 25.64 3.74 14.34
CA PHE A 496 24.70 2.69 14.74
C PHE A 496 23.37 2.83 13.98
N ASN A 497 22.81 1.69 13.59
CA ASN A 497 21.46 1.61 13.03
C ASN A 497 20.40 1.94 14.10
N ALA A 498 19.18 2.26 13.68
CA ALA A 498 18.04 2.56 14.58
C ALA A 498 17.67 1.44 15.59
N HIS A 499 18.25 0.25 15.45
CA HIS A 499 18.11 -0.90 16.37
C HIS A 499 19.32 -1.06 17.31
N GLY A 500 20.21 -0.06 17.42
CA GLY A 500 21.40 -0.07 18.27
C GLY A 500 22.60 -0.91 17.76
N GLN A 501 22.47 -1.56 16.60
CA GLN A 501 23.54 -2.38 16.02
C GLN A 501 24.53 -1.53 15.18
N PRO A 502 25.85 -1.79 15.24
CA PRO A 502 26.83 -1.04 14.47
C PRO A 502 26.62 -1.23 12.96
N SER A 503 26.67 -0.13 12.20
CA SER A 503 26.31 -0.09 10.79
C SER A 503 27.43 -0.57 9.83
N GLY A 504 28.61 -0.92 10.35
CA GLY A 504 29.82 -1.14 9.54
C GLY A 504 30.42 0.15 8.96
N GLU A 505 30.01 1.31 9.50
CA GLU A 505 30.57 2.64 9.18
C GLU A 505 31.06 3.34 10.45
N ALA A 506 32.06 4.22 10.29
CA ALA A 506 32.54 5.13 11.33
C ALA A 506 33.02 6.45 10.72
N PHE A 507 32.95 7.53 11.50
CA PHE A 507 33.56 8.82 11.18
C PHE A 507 34.72 9.11 12.12
N ILE A 508 35.77 9.74 11.61
CA ILE A 508 36.97 10.07 12.37
C ILE A 508 37.38 11.52 12.07
N GLN A 509 37.39 12.36 13.09
CA GLN A 509 37.91 13.72 13.03
C GLN A 509 39.43 13.70 13.21
N MET A 510 40.13 14.28 12.23
CA MET A 510 41.58 14.40 12.19
C MET A 510 42.01 15.81 12.64
N ASP A 511 43.31 15.98 12.87
CA ASP A 511 43.93 17.27 13.23
C ASP A 511 43.92 18.30 12.09
N SER A 512 43.75 17.85 10.84
CA SER A 512 43.89 18.69 9.65
C SER A 512 43.30 18.04 8.39
N GLU A 513 42.92 18.89 7.43
CA GLU A 513 42.47 18.45 6.10
C GLU A 513 43.54 17.65 5.35
N GLN A 514 44.82 17.96 5.58
CA GLN A 514 45.93 17.25 4.94
C GLN A 514 46.17 15.85 5.53
N SER A 515 46.00 15.66 6.84
CA SER A 515 46.09 14.32 7.44
C SER A 515 44.89 13.46 7.09
N ALA A 516 43.67 14.04 7.01
CA ALA A 516 42.47 13.39 6.50
C ALA A 516 42.64 12.92 5.04
N TYR A 517 43.13 13.78 4.15
CA TYR A 517 43.43 13.41 2.75
C TYR A 517 44.46 12.27 2.67
N ASN A 518 45.57 12.38 3.42
CA ASN A 518 46.63 11.38 3.41
C ASN A 518 46.17 10.01 3.95
N ALA A 519 45.39 10.01 5.03
CA ALA A 519 44.80 8.80 5.60
C ALA A 519 43.83 8.13 4.61
N ALA A 520 42.95 8.92 3.98
CA ALA A 520 42.03 8.42 2.96
C ALA A 520 42.78 7.77 1.79
N GLN A 521 43.71 8.48 1.15
CA GLN A 521 44.43 7.96 -0.03
C GLN A 521 45.26 6.69 0.27
N GLN A 522 45.84 6.55 1.47
CA GLN A 522 46.71 5.42 1.79
C GLN A 522 45.99 4.18 2.34
N LYS A 523 44.80 4.36 2.94
CA LYS A 523 44.03 3.28 3.61
C LYS A 523 42.78 2.85 2.85
N HIS A 524 42.28 3.64 1.90
CA HIS A 524 41.19 3.25 1.01
C HIS A 524 41.52 1.94 0.25
N HIS A 525 40.55 1.01 0.20
CA HIS A 525 40.69 -0.35 -0.34
C HIS A 525 41.76 -1.25 0.35
N ARG A 526 42.20 -0.92 1.57
CA ARG A 526 43.03 -1.83 2.38
C ARG A 526 42.17 -2.83 3.16
N TYR A 527 42.73 -4.03 3.39
CA TYR A 527 42.07 -5.06 4.19
C TYR A 527 42.31 -4.85 5.68
N MET A 528 41.21 -4.85 6.45
CA MET A 528 41.20 -5.01 7.89
C MET A 528 41.04 -6.50 8.20
N ILE A 529 41.90 -7.02 9.07
CA ILE A 529 41.91 -8.41 9.51
C ILE A 529 41.33 -8.46 10.92
N PHE A 530 40.30 -9.29 11.14
CA PHE A 530 39.64 -9.45 12.43
C PHE A 530 39.48 -10.95 12.73
N GLY A 531 40.40 -11.48 13.53
CA GLY A 531 40.51 -12.92 13.79
C GLY A 531 40.74 -13.71 12.49
N LYS A 532 39.76 -14.54 12.10
CA LYS A 532 39.78 -15.33 10.86
C LYS A 532 39.03 -14.67 9.68
N LYS A 533 38.45 -13.48 9.87
CA LYS A 533 37.70 -12.74 8.83
C LYS A 533 38.56 -11.61 8.29
N GLN A 534 38.45 -11.33 6.98
CA GLN A 534 39.05 -10.15 6.35
C GLN A 534 37.98 -9.37 5.56
N ARG A 535 38.02 -8.04 5.65
CA ARG A 535 37.17 -7.11 4.88
C ARG A 535 38.03 -6.02 4.29
N TYR A 536 37.80 -5.64 3.04
CA TYR A 536 38.37 -4.38 2.52
C TYR A 536 37.55 -3.21 3.06
N ILE A 537 38.25 -2.15 3.45
CA ILE A 537 37.65 -0.93 4.01
C ILE A 537 37.77 0.18 2.97
N GLU A 538 36.65 0.85 2.68
CA GLU A 538 36.69 2.09 1.91
C GLU A 538 36.88 3.26 2.88
N VAL A 539 37.86 4.11 2.61
CA VAL A 539 38.11 5.35 3.37
C VAL A 539 37.83 6.54 2.45
N PHE A 540 37.02 7.49 2.90
CA PHE A 540 36.66 8.69 2.15
C PHE A 540 36.95 9.94 2.97
N GLN A 541 37.46 11.00 2.37
CA GLN A 541 37.56 12.30 3.02
C GLN A 541 36.20 13.00 3.00
N CYS A 542 35.82 13.65 4.10
CA CYS A 542 34.53 14.32 4.30
C CYS A 542 34.67 15.51 5.26
N SER A 543 33.62 16.32 5.40
CA SER A 543 33.57 17.42 6.35
C SER A 543 32.89 17.05 7.68
N GLY A 544 33.06 17.90 8.69
CA GLY A 544 32.29 17.81 9.94
C GLY A 544 30.78 17.96 9.71
N GLU A 545 30.38 18.73 8.70
CA GLU A 545 28.98 18.85 8.27
C GLU A 545 28.46 17.56 7.59
N ASP A 546 29.24 16.94 6.70
CA ASP A 546 28.90 15.61 6.12
C ASP A 546 28.73 14.54 7.19
N MET A 547 29.63 14.54 8.19
CA MET A 547 29.58 13.64 9.35
C MET A 547 28.29 13.87 10.16
N ASN A 548 27.98 15.11 10.51
CA ASN A 548 26.79 15.43 11.30
C ASN A 548 25.50 15.12 10.54
N LEU A 549 25.46 15.38 9.22
CA LEU A 549 24.33 15.04 8.36
C LEU A 549 24.03 13.53 8.37
N VAL A 550 25.06 12.68 8.32
CA VAL A 550 24.88 11.22 8.34
C VAL A 550 24.54 10.71 9.74
N LEU A 551 25.16 11.25 10.80
CA LEU A 551 24.84 10.89 12.19
C LEU A 551 23.40 11.31 12.57
N ALA A 552 22.86 12.36 11.95
CA ALA A 552 21.45 12.76 12.04
C ALA A 552 20.49 11.94 11.13
N GLY A 553 20.97 10.90 10.44
CA GLY A 553 20.16 10.01 9.59
C GLY A 553 20.07 10.38 8.11
N GLY A 554 20.87 11.33 7.64
CA GLY A 554 20.94 11.75 6.24
C GLY A 554 21.69 10.76 5.32
N ILE A 555 21.09 10.40 4.19
CA ILE A 555 21.70 9.54 3.16
C ILE A 555 22.40 10.37 2.08
N SER A 556 23.72 10.17 1.91
CA SER A 556 24.51 10.77 0.82
C SER A 556 24.73 9.80 -0.35
N ALA A 557 24.80 10.34 -1.57
CA ALA A 557 24.95 9.58 -2.81
C ALA A 557 26.43 9.22 -3.11
N PRO A 558 26.70 8.12 -3.85
CA PRO A 558 28.07 7.75 -4.24
C PRO A 558 28.62 8.65 -5.35
N VAL A 559 29.92 8.90 -5.33
CA VAL A 559 30.67 9.60 -6.38
C VAL A 559 31.74 8.67 -6.93
N SER A 560 31.73 8.39 -8.24
CA SER A 560 32.70 7.47 -8.87
C SER A 560 33.80 8.23 -9.63
N PRO A 561 35.09 7.88 -9.49
CA PRO A 561 36.19 8.58 -10.14
C PRO A 561 36.42 8.13 -11.59
N ALA A 562 36.58 9.09 -12.51
CA ALA A 562 37.02 8.85 -13.88
C ALA A 562 38.54 9.08 -14.02
N LYS A 563 39.21 8.18 -14.76
CA LYS A 563 40.69 8.05 -14.86
C LYS A 563 41.41 9.31 -15.33
N ALA A 564 42.64 9.51 -14.83
CA ALA A 564 43.62 10.45 -15.36
C ALA A 564 44.83 9.73 -15.98
N ALA A 565 45.40 10.28 -17.07
CA ALA A 565 46.77 10.10 -17.59
C ALA A 565 46.92 10.78 -18.98
N PRO A 566 48.13 11.15 -19.44
CA PRO A 566 49.31 11.65 -18.71
C PRO A 566 49.80 13.02 -19.28
N ALA A 567 50.90 13.57 -18.76
CA ALA A 567 51.45 14.87 -19.17
C ALA A 567 52.70 14.78 -20.06
N LEU A 568 52.94 15.78 -20.94
CA LEU A 568 54.19 16.00 -21.66
C LEU A 568 54.55 17.52 -21.81
N LEU A 569 55.57 17.93 -21.06
CA LEU A 569 56.65 18.91 -21.35
C LEU A 569 56.41 20.10 -22.34
N SER A 570 56.36 21.33 -21.77
CA SER A 570 57.24 22.51 -22.01
C SER A 570 57.58 23.06 -23.42
N PRO A 571 58.05 24.32 -23.57
CA PRO A 571 57.65 25.60 -22.91
C PRO A 571 57.56 26.81 -23.91
N GLY A 572 56.91 27.94 -23.55
CA GLY A 572 56.97 29.15 -24.41
C GLY A 572 56.27 30.45 -23.95
N MET A 573 57.09 31.45 -23.58
CA MET A 573 56.94 32.93 -23.64
C MET A 573 55.74 33.72 -23.04
N LEU A 574 56.08 34.94 -22.60
CA LEU A 574 55.30 36.05 -22.01
C LEU A 574 54.94 37.12 -23.09
N PRO A 575 54.31 38.28 -22.77
CA PRO A 575 53.25 38.60 -21.78
C PRO A 575 52.10 39.52 -22.34
N THR A 576 51.05 39.76 -21.55
CA THR A 576 50.28 41.04 -21.44
C THR A 576 49.30 40.90 -20.25
N ALA A 577 49.31 41.73 -19.20
CA ALA A 577 49.01 43.16 -19.04
C ALA A 577 47.52 43.46 -18.78
N LEU A 578 47.21 43.89 -17.54
CA LEU A 578 45.87 44.27 -17.05
C LEU A 578 45.62 45.79 -17.17
N PRO A 579 44.38 46.25 -17.44
CA PRO A 579 43.92 47.61 -17.15
C PRO A 579 43.22 47.70 -15.75
N PRO A 580 43.21 48.86 -15.07
CA PRO A 580 42.75 49.00 -13.68
C PRO A 580 41.31 49.52 -13.49
N LEU A 581 40.81 49.40 -12.25
CA LEU A 581 39.56 49.99 -11.75
C LEU A 581 39.76 51.45 -11.27
N PRO A 582 38.72 52.32 -11.34
CA PRO A 582 38.74 53.67 -10.75
C PRO A 582 38.38 53.68 -9.24
N PRO A 583 38.82 54.69 -8.46
CA PRO A 583 38.64 54.74 -7.00
C PRO A 583 37.37 55.47 -6.52
N LEU A 584 37.00 55.24 -5.25
CA LEU A 584 35.97 55.96 -4.49
C LEU A 584 36.62 56.89 -3.42
N PRO A 585 35.99 58.02 -3.04
CA PRO A 585 36.57 59.02 -2.12
C PRO A 585 36.29 58.75 -0.61
N PRO A 586 37.06 59.37 0.32
CA PRO A 586 36.96 59.08 1.77
C PRO A 586 36.43 60.21 2.67
N THR A 587 35.59 59.86 3.65
CA THR A 587 35.25 60.62 4.89
C THR A 587 34.86 59.59 5.96
N ASN A 588 35.55 59.35 7.08
CA ASN A 588 36.23 60.19 8.10
C ASN A 588 35.25 60.90 9.06
N VAL A 589 35.51 60.79 10.38
CA VAL A 589 34.53 60.94 11.48
C VAL A 589 35.05 61.85 12.61
N PRO A 590 34.16 62.58 13.33
CA PRO A 590 34.40 62.92 14.74
C PRO A 590 33.21 62.61 15.71
N PRO A 591 33.49 62.32 17.01
CA PRO A 591 32.52 62.24 18.13
C PRO A 591 32.32 63.65 18.77
N PRO A 592 31.78 63.90 20.01
CA PRO A 592 31.25 63.04 21.12
C PRO A 592 29.79 63.48 21.52
N PRO A 593 29.24 63.39 22.78
CA PRO A 593 29.67 62.79 24.06
C PRO A 593 28.58 61.96 24.81
N THR A 594 28.79 61.70 26.11
CA THR A 594 27.79 61.28 27.12
C THR A 594 27.40 62.46 28.03
N PRO A 595 26.33 62.37 28.87
CA PRO A 595 26.58 62.16 30.30
C PRO A 595 25.49 61.43 31.14
N GLN A 596 25.97 60.73 32.18
CA GLN A 596 25.47 60.63 33.57
C GLN A 596 24.04 60.18 33.96
N THR A 597 24.05 59.39 35.04
CA THR A 597 22.90 58.89 35.83
C THR A 597 22.21 59.98 36.65
N SER A 598 20.91 59.82 36.92
CA SER A 598 20.18 60.51 38.00
C SER A 598 19.25 59.53 38.74
N VAL A 599 18.71 59.93 39.91
CA VAL A 599 18.23 58.98 40.94
C VAL A 599 16.88 59.41 41.54
N ALA A 600 15.98 58.44 41.78
CA ALA A 600 14.70 58.56 42.51
C ALA A 600 13.63 59.45 41.81
N GLN A 601 12.35 59.47 42.19
CA GLN A 601 11.66 58.97 43.40
C GLN A 601 10.36 58.20 43.08
N VAL A 602 9.80 57.54 44.10
CA VAL A 602 8.47 56.91 44.08
C VAL A 602 7.39 57.91 44.50
N THR A 603 6.29 57.97 43.75
CA THR A 603 4.99 58.49 44.22
C THR A 603 3.86 57.61 43.69
N GLN A 604 2.82 57.39 44.50
CA GLN A 604 1.71 56.49 44.21
C GLN A 604 0.56 57.22 43.48
N ASN A 605 -0.23 56.50 42.66
CA ASN A 605 -1.69 56.39 42.89
C ASN A 605 -2.45 55.42 41.94
N VAL A 606 -3.04 54.38 42.56
CA VAL A 606 -4.34 53.68 42.32
C VAL A 606 -4.81 53.28 40.90
N MET A 607 -5.39 52.05 40.84
CA MET A 607 -6.19 51.43 39.76
C MET A 607 -5.41 50.98 38.50
N THR A 608 -5.64 49.80 37.89
CA THR A 608 -6.55 48.65 38.15
C THR A 608 -5.81 47.30 38.08
N ALA A 609 -6.40 46.20 38.58
CA ALA A 609 -5.88 44.85 38.40
C ALA A 609 -6.27 44.22 37.04
N PRO A 610 -5.40 43.37 36.47
CA PRO A 610 -5.89 42.21 35.71
C PRO A 610 -5.14 40.88 36.00
N HIS A 611 -5.94 39.83 36.21
CA HIS A 611 -5.84 38.49 35.62
C HIS A 611 -4.48 37.73 35.57
N LEU A 612 -4.40 36.60 36.29
CA LEU A 612 -3.38 35.54 36.10
C LEU A 612 -3.66 34.73 34.82
N SER A 613 -2.64 34.39 34.03
CA SER A 613 -2.80 33.52 32.84
C SER A 613 -2.56 32.03 33.13
N TRP A 614 -3.17 31.17 32.31
CA TRP A 614 -3.20 29.70 32.51
C TRP A 614 -1.95 28.96 31.97
N GLU A 615 -1.03 29.68 31.32
CA GLU A 615 0.05 29.08 30.49
C GLU A 615 1.15 28.36 31.30
N ASN A 616 1.33 28.71 32.58
CA ASN A 616 2.34 28.08 33.42
C ASN A 616 1.98 26.66 33.88
N GLN A 617 0.70 26.26 33.90
CA GLN A 617 0.30 24.90 34.28
C GLN A 617 0.52 23.89 33.15
N THR A 618 0.26 24.27 31.89
CA THR A 618 0.42 23.37 30.74
C THR A 618 1.88 23.01 30.49
N PHE A 619 2.82 23.95 30.63
CA PHE A 619 4.25 23.69 30.52
C PHE A 619 4.75 22.70 31.58
N LEU A 620 4.34 22.88 32.85
CA LEU A 620 4.73 21.99 33.94
C LEU A 620 4.15 20.58 33.77
N ALA A 621 2.88 20.47 33.34
CA ALA A 621 2.25 19.20 33.03
C ALA A 621 2.93 18.47 31.85
N GLN A 622 3.34 19.20 30.80
CA GLN A 622 4.05 18.64 29.66
C GLN A 622 5.43 18.09 30.05
N GLN A 623 6.18 18.82 30.90
CA GLN A 623 7.47 18.37 31.44
C GLN A 623 7.31 17.11 32.32
N GLN A 624 6.26 17.06 33.16
CA GLN A 624 5.98 15.89 34.01
C GLN A 624 5.60 14.66 33.16
N ALA A 625 4.80 14.83 32.10
CA ALA A 625 4.45 13.77 31.16
C ALA A 625 5.68 13.21 30.43
N GLN A 626 6.64 14.06 30.04
CA GLN A 626 7.89 13.63 29.40
C GLN A 626 8.77 12.78 30.33
N MET A 627 8.88 13.13 31.63
CA MET A 627 9.60 12.29 32.60
C MET A 627 8.93 10.92 32.80
N ILE A 628 7.60 10.88 32.90
CA ILE A 628 6.84 9.62 33.04
C ILE A 628 7.01 8.74 31.78
N ALA A 629 6.99 9.33 30.59
CA ALA A 629 7.25 8.61 29.34
C ALA A 629 8.67 8.01 29.29
N HIS A 630 9.69 8.76 29.71
CA HIS A 630 11.07 8.29 29.76
C HIS A 630 11.26 7.16 30.79
N GLN A 631 10.67 7.28 31.97
CA GLN A 631 10.72 6.23 33.00
C GLN A 631 10.04 4.93 32.54
N ASN A 632 8.88 5.03 31.89
CA ASN A 632 8.19 3.86 31.32
C ASN A 632 8.98 3.19 30.18
N LEU A 633 9.76 3.95 29.40
CA LEU A 633 10.64 3.41 28.36
C LEU A 633 11.79 2.59 28.97
N LEU A 634 12.42 3.10 30.04
CA LEU A 634 13.47 2.39 30.78
C LEU A 634 12.96 1.08 31.41
N VAL A 635 11.76 1.10 32.01
CA VAL A 635 11.12 -0.12 32.56
C VAL A 635 10.81 -1.14 31.48
N ARG A 636 10.37 -0.71 30.28
CA ARG A 636 10.20 -1.63 29.14
C ARG A 636 11.51 -2.24 28.66
N GLN A 637 12.61 -1.47 28.63
CA GLN A 637 13.92 -2.02 28.23
C GLN A 637 14.46 -3.04 29.24
N SER A 638 14.30 -2.81 30.54
CA SER A 638 14.74 -3.78 31.56
C SER A 638 13.90 -5.06 31.56
N GLN A 639 12.59 -4.95 31.37
CA GLN A 639 11.70 -6.13 31.21
C GLN A 639 12.03 -6.92 29.94
N ALA A 640 12.31 -6.26 28.82
CA ALA A 640 12.72 -6.92 27.58
C ALA A 640 14.07 -7.66 27.73
N HIS A 641 15.06 -7.07 28.43
CA HIS A 641 16.32 -7.75 28.73
C HIS A 641 16.13 -8.98 29.63
N ALA A 642 15.26 -8.90 30.64
CA ALA A 642 14.95 -10.02 31.52
C ALA A 642 14.26 -11.17 30.75
N GLN A 643 13.31 -10.87 29.87
CA GLN A 643 12.67 -11.87 29.01
C GLN A 643 13.66 -12.52 28.02
N ALA A 644 14.56 -11.73 27.42
CA ALA A 644 15.59 -12.27 26.53
C ALA A 644 16.57 -13.22 27.27
N GLN A 645 16.96 -12.89 28.51
CA GLN A 645 17.78 -13.79 29.33
C GLN A 645 17.04 -15.07 29.73
N ALA A 646 15.75 -14.99 30.09
CA ALA A 646 14.93 -16.18 30.38
C ALA A 646 14.77 -17.10 29.15
N GLN A 647 14.58 -16.52 27.96
CA GLN A 647 14.52 -17.30 26.71
C GLN A 647 15.87 -17.95 26.36
N ALA A 648 16.99 -17.25 26.58
CA ALA A 648 18.33 -17.82 26.40
C ALA A 648 18.64 -18.96 27.39
N GLN A 649 18.16 -18.86 28.63
CA GLN A 649 18.26 -19.95 29.61
C GLN A 649 17.43 -21.17 29.18
N ALA A 650 16.18 -20.98 28.77
CA ALA A 650 15.32 -22.05 28.25
C ALA A 650 15.90 -22.73 26.99
N GLN A 651 16.54 -21.97 26.09
CA GLN A 651 17.26 -22.55 24.94
C GLN A 651 18.47 -23.40 25.38
N ASN A 652 19.24 -22.96 26.38
CA ASN A 652 20.36 -23.74 26.90
C ASN A 652 19.91 -25.03 27.60
N GLU A 653 18.80 -25.01 28.35
CA GLU A 653 18.21 -26.23 28.92
C GLU A 653 17.71 -27.19 27.82
N MET A 654 17.06 -26.67 26.77
CA MET A 654 16.62 -27.49 25.63
C MET A 654 17.80 -28.12 24.88
N ILE A 655 18.91 -27.39 24.70
CA ILE A 655 20.15 -27.91 24.09
C ILE A 655 20.76 -29.01 24.98
N LEU A 656 20.81 -28.83 26.30
CA LEU A 656 21.31 -29.83 27.24
C LEU A 656 20.46 -31.11 27.22
N MET A 657 19.13 -30.98 27.17
CA MET A 657 18.20 -32.10 27.06
C MET A 657 18.42 -32.88 25.75
N ASN A 658 18.61 -32.18 24.63
CA ASN A 658 18.89 -32.78 23.33
C ASN A 658 20.27 -33.49 23.28
N GLN A 659 21.28 -32.96 23.97
CA GLN A 659 22.58 -33.64 24.13
C GLN A 659 22.47 -34.92 24.96
N LEU A 660 21.68 -34.92 26.05
CA LEU A 660 21.42 -36.12 26.85
C LEU A 660 20.67 -37.19 26.04
N TYR A 661 19.68 -36.78 25.22
CA TYR A 661 18.94 -37.68 24.34
C TYR A 661 19.83 -38.37 23.29
N ASN A 662 20.68 -37.60 22.59
CA ASN A 662 21.61 -38.15 21.60
C ASN A 662 22.66 -39.09 22.21
N ASN A 663 23.16 -38.79 23.41
CA ASN A 663 24.08 -39.70 24.12
C ASN A 663 23.41 -41.03 24.52
N GLY A 664 22.10 -41.04 24.78
CA GLY A 664 21.33 -42.27 25.00
C GLY A 664 21.23 -43.16 23.76
N LEU A 665 20.96 -42.55 22.59
CA LEU A 665 20.85 -43.27 21.31
C LEU A 665 22.17 -43.89 20.84
N ALA A 666 23.30 -43.26 21.15
CA ALA A 666 24.63 -43.73 20.72
C ALA A 666 25.02 -45.12 21.27
N VAL A 667 24.45 -45.54 22.40
CA VAL A 667 24.77 -46.83 23.05
C VAL A 667 24.04 -48.01 22.38
N PHE A 668 22.90 -47.77 21.72
CA PHE A 668 22.02 -48.85 21.26
C PHE A 668 22.43 -49.46 19.90
N ASN A 669 23.23 -48.75 19.10
CA ASN A 669 23.40 -49.02 17.67
C ASN A 669 24.71 -49.76 17.28
N GLN A 670 25.34 -50.48 18.23
CA GLN A 670 26.59 -51.24 17.99
C GLN A 670 26.40 -52.74 17.69
N ASN A 671 25.18 -53.27 17.72
CA ASN A 671 24.90 -54.68 17.42
C ASN A 671 23.84 -54.82 16.30
N ILE A 672 24.31 -54.96 15.05
CA ILE A 672 23.78 -55.82 13.96
C ILE A 672 24.60 -55.55 12.69
N SER A 673 25.43 -56.52 12.27
CA SER A 673 25.93 -56.72 10.88
C SER A 673 26.92 -57.90 10.84
N ALA A 674 26.42 -59.14 10.81
CA ALA A 674 27.27 -60.32 10.67
C ALA A 674 26.58 -61.50 9.95
N VAL A 675 26.97 -61.69 8.68
CA VAL A 675 27.06 -62.98 7.96
C VAL A 675 25.76 -63.70 7.52
N THR A 676 25.78 -64.11 6.26
CA THR A 676 24.81 -64.95 5.54
C THR A 676 24.96 -66.45 5.83
N GLN A 677 23.86 -67.21 5.86
CA GLN A 677 23.62 -68.40 5.01
C GLN A 677 22.22 -69.02 5.24
N ALA A 678 21.78 -69.87 4.30
CA ALA A 678 20.56 -70.69 4.35
C ALA A 678 20.95 -72.19 4.47
N PRO A 679 20.06 -73.20 4.59
CA PRO A 679 18.59 -73.16 4.40
C PRO A 679 17.73 -74.05 5.35
N ALA A 680 16.43 -74.16 5.01
CA ALA A 680 15.55 -75.34 5.13
C ALA A 680 14.51 -75.48 6.29
N THR A 681 13.46 -76.27 5.96
CA THR A 681 12.43 -76.92 6.78
C THR A 681 11.36 -76.10 7.56
N SER A 682 10.12 -76.22 7.08
CA SER A 682 8.93 -76.77 7.78
C SER A 682 8.53 -76.28 9.20
N GLY A 683 7.25 -75.91 9.44
CA GLY A 683 6.77 -75.83 10.84
C GLY A 683 5.45 -75.12 11.19
N ALA A 684 4.33 -75.59 10.65
CA ALA A 684 2.94 -75.47 11.11
C ALA A 684 2.56 -75.05 12.59
N ILE A 685 1.67 -74.04 12.68
CA ILE A 685 0.47 -73.89 13.58
C ILE A 685 0.65 -73.52 15.11
N TYR A 686 -0.41 -72.87 15.66
CA TYR A 686 -0.77 -72.53 17.07
C TYR A 686 -0.20 -71.18 17.60
N GLN A 687 -1.05 -70.20 18.00
CA GLN A 687 -1.81 -70.02 19.27
C GLN A 687 -0.90 -69.77 20.50
N ASN A 688 -1.20 -68.85 21.44
CA ASN A 688 -2.41 -68.03 21.66
C ASN A 688 -2.16 -66.77 22.55
N GLN A 689 -3.04 -65.75 22.44
CA GLN A 689 -3.55 -64.83 23.49
C GLN A 689 -2.66 -63.93 24.41
N VAL A 690 -3.25 -62.75 24.74
CA VAL A 690 -2.88 -61.71 25.77
C VAL A 690 -1.47 -61.07 25.70
N LEU A 691 -1.21 -59.82 26.14
CA LEU A 691 -1.94 -58.89 27.03
C LEU A 691 -1.79 -57.40 26.58
N LYS A 692 -2.50 -56.45 27.22
CA LYS A 692 -2.53 -55.01 26.88
C LYS A 692 -1.40 -54.19 27.52
N SER A 693 -0.80 -53.23 26.78
CA SER A 693 -0.17 -52.00 27.31
C SER A 693 0.02 -50.92 26.19
N PRO A 694 0.30 -49.62 26.50
CA PRO A 694 0.26 -48.51 25.52
C PRO A 694 1.59 -47.74 25.29
N VAL A 695 1.56 -46.73 24.39
CA VAL A 695 2.55 -45.66 24.06
C VAL A 695 3.96 -46.07 23.54
N PRO A 696 4.79 -45.17 22.92
CA PRO A 696 4.52 -43.87 22.25
C PRO A 696 5.20 -43.68 20.84
N ILE A 697 5.06 -42.45 20.33
CA ILE A 697 5.67 -41.75 19.16
C ILE A 697 7.21 -41.89 19.02
N MET A 698 7.77 -41.98 17.78
CA MET A 698 8.65 -40.95 17.13
C MET A 698 9.25 -41.37 15.75
N HIS A 699 9.57 -40.39 14.88
CA HIS A 699 10.28 -40.56 13.59
C HIS A 699 11.81 -40.68 13.73
N GLN A 700 12.49 -41.24 12.71
CA GLN A 700 13.72 -40.64 12.15
C GLN A 700 14.03 -41.12 10.71
N ILE A 701 15.01 -40.48 10.05
CA ILE A 701 15.39 -40.61 8.62
C ILE A 701 16.91 -40.43 8.47
N LEU A 702 17.50 -40.73 7.29
CA LEU A 702 18.88 -40.41 6.85
C LEU A 702 19.99 -41.21 7.59
N PRO A 703 21.30 -41.18 7.25
CA PRO A 703 22.10 -40.34 6.31
C PRO A 703 22.38 -41.03 4.95
N GLN A 704 23.30 -40.65 4.03
CA GLN A 704 24.40 -39.65 4.07
C GLN A 704 24.59 -38.85 2.75
N GLN A 705 25.76 -38.90 2.09
CA GLN A 705 26.24 -37.91 1.10
C GLN A 705 27.26 -38.49 0.10
N GLN A 706 27.44 -37.83 -1.05
CA GLN A 706 28.77 -37.34 -1.48
C GLN A 706 28.69 -36.24 -2.55
N LEU A 707 29.77 -35.49 -2.74
CA LEU A 707 29.83 -34.21 -3.48
C LEU A 707 30.91 -34.26 -4.57
N PHE A 708 30.56 -33.82 -5.79
CA PHE A 708 31.52 -33.47 -6.84
C PHE A 708 31.06 -32.20 -7.58
N LEU A 709 32.02 -31.39 -8.03
CA LEU A 709 31.79 -30.13 -8.75
C LEU A 709 32.17 -30.26 -10.23
N ALA A 710 31.30 -29.77 -11.11
CA ALA A 710 31.50 -29.66 -12.56
C ALA A 710 30.92 -28.32 -13.07
N PRO A 711 31.32 -27.81 -14.25
CA PRO A 711 31.31 -26.37 -14.51
C PRO A 711 30.02 -25.77 -15.09
N ARG A 712 30.00 -24.44 -15.09
CA ARG A 712 28.96 -23.53 -15.58
C ARG A 712 28.67 -23.73 -17.08
N VAL A 713 27.41 -24.01 -17.44
CA VAL A 713 26.93 -24.10 -18.83
C VAL A 713 26.03 -22.90 -19.15
N THR A 714 26.19 -22.32 -20.35
CA THR A 714 25.32 -21.26 -20.88
C THR A 714 24.00 -21.82 -21.41
N PRO A 715 22.85 -21.18 -21.17
CA PRO A 715 21.57 -21.66 -21.68
C PRO A 715 21.47 -21.45 -23.20
N LEU A 716 21.45 -22.55 -23.96
CA LEU A 716 20.97 -22.55 -25.34
C LEU A 716 19.44 -22.51 -25.35
N GLY A 717 18.85 -21.66 -26.19
CA GLY A 717 17.40 -21.53 -26.31
C GLY A 717 16.76 -22.71 -27.05
N ILE A 718 15.62 -23.17 -26.54
CA ILE A 718 14.70 -24.11 -27.21
C ILE A 718 13.36 -23.39 -27.38
N PRO A 719 12.71 -23.42 -28.56
CA PRO A 719 11.62 -22.50 -28.90
C PRO A 719 10.29 -22.84 -28.22
N ARG A 720 9.45 -21.82 -28.02
CA ARG A 720 8.03 -21.99 -27.68
C ARG A 720 7.26 -22.58 -28.88
N PRO A 721 6.30 -23.49 -28.68
CA PRO A 721 5.38 -23.89 -29.73
C PRO A 721 4.45 -22.72 -30.09
N THR A 722 4.34 -22.41 -31.38
CA THR A 722 3.44 -21.35 -31.87
C THR A 722 2.08 -21.94 -32.22
N VAL A 723 1.06 -21.65 -31.41
CA VAL A 723 -0.34 -21.92 -31.79
C VAL A 723 -0.80 -20.78 -32.71
N ALA A 724 -1.18 -21.11 -33.93
CA ALA A 724 -1.59 -20.12 -34.93
C ALA A 724 -3.11 -19.89 -34.91
N TYR A 725 -3.53 -18.62 -34.91
CA TYR A 725 -4.92 -18.20 -35.16
C TYR A 725 -5.17 -18.09 -36.69
N PRO A 726 -6.07 -18.89 -37.30
CA PRO A 726 -6.16 -18.99 -38.76
C PRO A 726 -7.42 -18.32 -39.34
N HIS A 727 -7.58 -16.99 -39.18
CA HIS A 727 -8.56 -16.22 -39.97
C HIS A 727 -8.28 -14.71 -39.99
N LEU A 728 -7.41 -14.28 -40.92
CA LEU A 728 -7.54 -13.04 -41.71
C LEU A 728 -6.42 -12.94 -42.76
N ILE A 729 -6.69 -13.39 -43.99
CA ILE A 729 -5.88 -13.09 -45.18
C ILE A 729 -6.84 -12.69 -46.30
N SER A 730 -6.56 -11.59 -46.99
CA SER A 730 -7.37 -11.10 -48.11
C SER A 730 -6.51 -10.44 -49.18
N THR A 731 -6.41 -11.06 -50.36
CA THR A 731 -5.89 -10.55 -51.64
C THR A 731 -6.30 -11.53 -52.77
N PRO A 732 -6.28 -11.17 -54.06
CA PRO A 732 -6.89 -9.95 -54.63
C PRO A 732 -7.63 -10.18 -55.99
N SER A 733 -8.41 -9.17 -56.42
CA SER A 733 -8.86 -8.92 -57.82
C SER A 733 -9.89 -9.89 -58.47
N PRO A 734 -10.53 -9.52 -59.61
CA PRO A 734 -10.96 -8.19 -60.09
C PRO A 734 -12.50 -8.07 -60.18
N GLY A 735 -13.05 -6.86 -60.37
CA GLY A 735 -14.50 -6.59 -60.23
C GLY A 735 -15.26 -6.15 -61.50
N VAL A 736 -16.59 -6.06 -61.38
CA VAL A 736 -17.57 -5.45 -62.31
C VAL A 736 -18.62 -4.69 -61.49
N VAL A 737 -19.22 -3.62 -62.03
CA VAL A 737 -20.14 -2.70 -61.34
C VAL A 737 -21.49 -2.60 -62.09
N PRO A 738 -22.64 -2.53 -61.39
CA PRO A 738 -23.53 -1.35 -61.51
C PRO A 738 -24.11 -0.91 -60.14
N VAL A 739 -23.94 0.34 -59.70
CA VAL A 739 -24.77 1.54 -59.99
C VAL A 739 -26.14 1.57 -59.31
N LEU A 740 -26.32 2.51 -58.37
CA LEU A 740 -27.56 3.21 -58.00
C LEU A 740 -27.18 4.61 -57.43
N PRO A 741 -27.98 5.69 -57.62
CA PRO A 741 -27.50 7.08 -57.45
C PRO A 741 -27.91 7.76 -56.12
N GLN A 742 -27.31 8.92 -55.84
CA GLN A 742 -27.74 9.90 -54.82
C GLN A 742 -28.09 11.25 -55.46
N THR A 743 -28.92 12.07 -54.79
CA THR A 743 -28.84 13.55 -54.74
C THR A 743 -29.77 14.10 -53.64
N PRO A 744 -29.57 15.34 -53.11
CA PRO A 744 -30.02 15.71 -51.75
C PRO A 744 -31.08 16.84 -51.67
N THR A 745 -31.45 17.26 -50.45
CA THR A 745 -32.15 18.56 -50.23
C THR A 745 -31.89 19.14 -48.81
N THR A 746 -32.16 20.43 -48.61
CA THR A 746 -31.92 21.19 -47.35
C THR A 746 -32.96 22.30 -47.18
N VAL A 747 -33.57 22.48 -45.99
CA VAL A 747 -34.59 23.54 -45.72
C VAL A 747 -34.47 24.10 -44.28
N LYS A 748 -34.97 25.33 -44.03
CA LYS A 748 -34.91 26.08 -42.75
C LYS A 748 -36.30 26.48 -42.19
N ARG A 749 -36.47 26.42 -40.86
CA ARG A 749 -37.21 27.32 -39.91
C ARG A 749 -38.60 27.96 -40.24
N LYS A 750 -39.50 27.87 -39.23
CA LYS A 750 -40.39 28.90 -38.57
C LYS A 750 -41.96 28.88 -38.70
N ASN A 751 -42.59 28.85 -37.51
CA ASN A 751 -43.75 29.62 -36.94
C ASN A 751 -45.14 29.78 -37.62
N SER A 752 -46.23 29.46 -36.87
CA SER A 752 -47.33 30.37 -36.39
C SER A 752 -48.53 29.57 -35.80
N ILE A 753 -49.02 29.77 -34.55
CA ILE A 753 -49.98 30.76 -33.95
C ILE A 753 -51.50 30.47 -34.19
N LEU A 754 -52.29 30.32 -33.10
CA LEU A 754 -53.61 30.97 -32.89
C LEU A 754 -54.05 30.95 -31.39
N ASP A 755 -55.04 31.79 -31.03
CA ASP A 755 -55.50 32.13 -29.66
C ASP A 755 -56.67 31.30 -29.09
N GLN A 756 -56.83 31.32 -27.76
CA GLN A 756 -58.10 31.65 -27.10
C GLN A 756 -57.94 32.12 -25.63
N THR A 757 -58.95 32.81 -25.08
CA THR A 757 -58.91 33.56 -23.79
C THR A 757 -59.97 33.09 -22.80
N VAL A 758 -59.93 33.50 -21.50
CA VAL A 758 -61.09 33.96 -20.67
C VAL A 758 -60.78 34.24 -19.17
N THR A 759 -60.89 35.52 -18.77
CA THR A 759 -61.25 36.10 -17.43
C THR A 759 -60.46 35.81 -16.12
N ALA A 760 -60.74 36.59 -15.06
CA ALA A 760 -60.01 36.64 -13.78
C ALA A 760 -60.92 36.97 -12.56
N LYS A 761 -60.41 36.80 -11.32
CA LYS A 761 -60.97 37.34 -10.04
C LYS A 761 -59.89 37.47 -8.93
N ARG A 762 -60.23 38.16 -7.81
CA ARG A 762 -59.37 38.66 -6.69
C ARG A 762 -60.26 38.84 -5.42
N PRO A 763 -59.78 39.23 -4.20
CA PRO A 763 -58.47 39.11 -3.52
C PRO A 763 -58.54 38.82 -1.96
N ARG A 764 -57.37 38.86 -1.25
CA ARG A 764 -57.15 39.04 0.23
C ARG A 764 -57.49 37.82 1.14
N PHE A 765 -56.93 37.63 2.36
CA PHE A 765 -56.31 38.55 3.36
C PHE A 765 -54.95 38.07 3.97
N GLN A 766 -54.32 38.92 4.81
CA GLN A 766 -53.02 38.82 5.55
C GLN A 766 -53.03 39.92 6.68
N PRO A 767 -51.97 40.21 7.48
CA PRO A 767 -50.67 39.56 7.74
C PRO A 767 -50.68 38.90 9.16
N PRO A 768 -49.76 39.02 10.17
CA PRO A 768 -48.46 39.75 10.32
C PRO A 768 -47.28 39.13 9.51
N THR A 769 -46.01 39.59 9.44
CA THR A 769 -45.06 40.47 10.20
C THR A 769 -44.15 39.68 11.16
N VAL A 770 -42.81 39.60 11.01
CA VAL A 770 -41.78 40.68 10.89
C VAL A 770 -40.73 40.44 9.77
N VAL A 771 -40.12 41.54 9.27
CA VAL A 771 -39.01 41.66 8.28
C VAL A 771 -38.41 43.09 8.41
N PRO A 772 -37.36 43.55 7.68
CA PRO A 772 -36.22 42.88 7.03
C PRO A 772 -34.84 43.58 7.29
N VAL A 773 -33.73 43.05 6.74
CA VAL A 773 -32.65 43.88 6.13
C VAL A 773 -32.12 43.15 4.87
N SER A 774 -31.67 43.90 3.86
CA SER A 774 -31.17 43.41 2.56
C SER A 774 -30.09 44.35 2.02
N TYR A 775 -29.20 43.91 1.12
CA TYR A 775 -28.59 44.79 0.10
C TYR A 775 -28.15 44.01 -1.15
N ASN A 776 -27.68 44.72 -2.18
CA ASN A 776 -27.80 44.33 -3.60
C ASN A 776 -26.52 44.57 -4.43
N TYR A 777 -26.48 44.02 -5.65
CA TYR A 777 -25.39 44.12 -6.63
C TYR A 777 -24.96 45.56 -7.01
N TYR A 778 -23.71 45.71 -7.48
CA TYR A 778 -23.32 46.76 -8.44
C TYR A 778 -22.23 46.31 -9.43
N TYR A 779 -22.32 46.77 -10.69
CA TYR A 779 -21.31 46.69 -11.75
C TYR A 779 -20.68 48.08 -11.98
N PRO A 780 -19.42 48.16 -12.45
CA PRO A 780 -18.91 49.33 -13.17
C PRO A 780 -18.80 49.06 -14.69
N ASN A 781 -19.12 50.08 -15.50
CA ASN A 781 -18.86 50.11 -16.95
C ASN A 781 -17.70 51.07 -17.27
N ALA A 782 -16.90 50.73 -18.28
CA ALA A 782 -16.18 51.65 -19.15
C ALA A 782 -15.93 50.96 -20.50
#